data_AF-H3H3Y9-F1
#
_entry.id   AF-H3H3Y9-F1
#
_cell.length_a   1.000
_cell.length_b   1.000
_cell.length_c   1.000
_cell.angle_alpha   90.00
_cell.angle_beta   90.00
_cell.angle_gamma   90.00
#
_symmetry.space_group_name_H-M   'P 1'
#
loop_
_entity.id
_entity.type
_entity.pdbx_description
1 polymer ?
#
loop_
_entity_poly.entity_id
_entity_poly.type
_entity_poly.pdbx_seq_one_letter_code
_entity_poly.pdbx_strand_id
1 'polypeptide(L)'
;MAARATDEAKTAAAAAKPRVPTTALPVASQFNRLDEMDLKEAKRLGLLLENIPVSDDAGAPEFGIAYEKKGGTKAAGCAADVFVSQKSLQERCKQFAMQRGFQLIVSGSSTRSNGGGNVKYRCKKLLGQQFFDPSTPANQLQCPFYINGYGKDQNWKITRACFLHNHYKFIGWRTTPSLPAQVPAHLRAQLRAANPTPAPAAEAVSGDVMIAPGGDETVPLQQQNLLAQAGEPVVITEQPQQVKRQRNTTMSLKALCRIVTDEVSKFPAANVAMAKLDGKAIRRILLGQGHTINHMMSSRIKRHLEEVRIAKVRTSFQKLGGYLKIVADKNPGSLFQVETAENGAFKRALFISSAALNAVKYCRKVVSLDHVTHSDELPETAIGKLDDEENDDTICGIYLKASTKDFNDEVLTFALALVTEENQENWEWFLETLQSTQVVDWNAYTVIAGRTRGLQSAIFTVWPQACHHFCMRRIVEDELMTAKKIPMTPDKKQSIFDLARSDSETEYDTLRKALVRTNEAAVTYLDSLDRKNWVKYAFLEAFRRPTFNELTSDLSMSLGSDELFSQHASASHITWFGEDPVGSSQPLFAFNQYFMKLAEIFHRRRQSVKMRPVLELVPLRDAQLQQILQGSQRCESIPCANGLYMVRYLGATRLKIPDSWRHVNLVGWECTCQDWQDQQFPCLHAIHAAELEQRRIDTLYDTKQNSIENYLACYATSFAPWPMDASPIALDTSLKTPLDFFFSEDGSGRRKPGPRPKRRRENRE
;
A
#
# COMPACT_ATOMS: atom_id res chain seq x y z
N MET A 1 -20.52 51.73 -67.36
CA MET A 1 -20.22 50.87 -68.53
C MET A 1 -19.36 49.72 -68.01
N ALA A 2 -19.61 48.44 -68.28
CA ALA A 2 -20.79 47.73 -68.80
C ALA A 2 -20.83 46.40 -68.01
N ALA A 3 -21.95 45.98 -67.42
CA ALA A 3 -23.09 45.33 -68.07
C ALA A 3 -22.71 44.04 -68.84
N ARG A 4 -23.02 42.90 -68.19
CA ARG A 4 -23.80 41.75 -68.71
C ARG A 4 -23.42 41.11 -70.06
N ALA A 5 -22.93 39.87 -69.97
CA ALA A 5 -23.54 38.65 -70.56
C ALA A 5 -22.89 37.43 -69.85
N THR A 6 -23.56 36.48 -69.18
CA THR A 6 -24.64 35.53 -69.58
C THR A 6 -24.19 34.59 -70.72
N ASP A 7 -24.35 33.26 -70.66
CA ASP A 7 -24.96 32.37 -69.65
C ASP A 7 -24.39 30.93 -69.80
N GLU A 8 -25.04 29.94 -69.19
CA GLU A 8 -24.90 28.50 -69.40
C GLU A 8 -23.71 27.78 -68.73
N ALA A 9 -23.91 27.34 -67.48
CA ALA A 9 -24.05 25.90 -67.21
C ALA A 9 -24.40 25.57 -65.74
N LYS A 10 -25.39 24.67 -65.58
CA LYS A 10 -25.57 23.72 -64.45
C LYS A 10 -25.94 24.28 -63.08
N THR A 11 -27.26 24.48 -62.95
CA THR A 11 -28.11 23.84 -61.92
C THR A 11 -27.46 23.03 -60.79
N ALA A 12 -27.98 23.28 -59.57
CA ALA A 12 -28.08 22.38 -58.41
C ALA A 12 -26.81 22.06 -57.57
N ALA A 13 -26.63 22.82 -56.48
CA ALA A 13 -25.93 22.37 -55.26
C ALA A 13 -26.39 23.13 -53.99
N ALA A 14 -27.67 23.05 -53.63
CA ALA A 14 -28.12 23.51 -52.32
C ALA A 14 -27.58 22.58 -51.22
N ALA A 15 -26.95 23.14 -50.18
CA ALA A 15 -26.18 22.38 -49.20
C ALA A 15 -27.02 21.40 -48.37
N ALA A 16 -26.96 20.11 -48.72
CA ALA A 16 -27.40 19.03 -47.84
C ALA A 16 -26.37 18.82 -46.73
N LYS A 17 -26.82 18.80 -45.46
CA LYS A 17 -25.97 18.39 -44.33
C LYS A 17 -25.54 16.93 -44.55
N PRO A 18 -24.23 16.59 -44.46
CA PRO A 18 -23.81 15.20 -44.56
C PRO A 18 -24.43 14.37 -43.43
N ARG A 19 -24.87 13.16 -43.78
CA ARG A 19 -25.52 12.21 -42.85
C ARG A 19 -24.59 11.91 -41.67
N VAL A 20 -25.18 11.80 -40.48
CA VAL A 20 -24.54 11.16 -39.33
C VAL A 20 -24.09 9.75 -39.74
N PRO A 21 -22.81 9.37 -39.62
CA PRO A 21 -22.38 8.01 -39.87
C PRO A 21 -23.09 7.05 -38.93
N THR A 22 -23.67 5.97 -39.47
CA THR A 22 -24.26 4.89 -38.68
C THR A 22 -23.20 4.38 -37.71
N THR A 23 -23.43 4.54 -36.40
CA THR A 23 -22.49 4.08 -35.38
C THR A 23 -22.41 2.56 -35.45
N ALA A 24 -21.29 2.03 -35.98
CA ALA A 24 -21.00 0.61 -35.90
C ALA A 24 -21.04 0.19 -34.43
N LEU A 25 -21.82 -0.85 -34.13
CA LEU A 25 -21.83 -1.45 -32.80
C LEU A 25 -20.42 -2.01 -32.53
N PRO A 26 -19.85 -1.80 -31.33
CA PRO A 26 -18.53 -2.33 -31.02
C PRO A 26 -18.56 -3.85 -31.12
N VAL A 27 -17.57 -4.42 -31.81
CA VAL A 27 -17.38 -5.87 -31.94
C VAL A 27 -17.38 -6.49 -30.54
N ALA A 28 -18.19 -7.52 -30.33
CA ALA A 28 -18.24 -8.20 -29.05
C ALA A 28 -16.86 -8.81 -28.74
N SER A 29 -16.26 -8.39 -27.62
CA SER A 29 -15.00 -8.97 -27.16
C SER A 29 -15.15 -10.48 -26.98
N GLN A 30 -14.18 -11.26 -27.47
CA GLN A 30 -14.15 -12.74 -27.36
C GLN A 30 -14.24 -13.25 -25.91
N PHE A 31 -14.00 -12.37 -24.92
CA PHE A 31 -14.07 -12.68 -23.51
C PHE A 31 -15.46 -12.44 -22.88
N ASN A 32 -16.43 -11.96 -23.65
CA ASN A 32 -17.81 -11.79 -23.21
C ASN A 32 -18.48 -13.16 -23.02
N ARG A 33 -19.02 -13.41 -21.82
CA ARG A 33 -19.72 -14.65 -21.48
C ARG A 33 -21.12 -14.35 -20.98
N LEU A 34 -22.08 -15.18 -21.37
CA LEU A 34 -23.44 -15.23 -20.84
C LEU A 34 -23.53 -16.41 -19.88
N ASP A 35 -24.03 -16.19 -18.66
CA ASP A 35 -24.25 -17.26 -17.67
C ASP A 35 -25.76 -17.58 -17.60
N GLU A 36 -26.12 -18.83 -17.89
CA GLU A 36 -27.51 -19.30 -17.83
C GLU A 36 -28.13 -19.10 -16.43
N MET A 37 -27.31 -19.18 -15.37
CA MET A 37 -27.76 -18.94 -14.00
C MET A 37 -28.10 -17.46 -13.74
N ASP A 38 -27.48 -16.52 -14.44
CA ASP A 38 -27.86 -15.10 -14.35
C ASP A 38 -29.24 -14.88 -14.99
N LEU A 39 -29.55 -15.57 -16.10
CA LEU A 39 -30.86 -15.49 -16.73
C LEU A 39 -31.96 -16.13 -15.88
N LYS A 40 -31.69 -17.30 -15.29
CA LYS A 40 -32.62 -17.96 -14.34
C LYS A 40 -32.89 -17.08 -13.12
N GLU A 41 -31.85 -16.49 -12.54
CA GLU A 41 -31.99 -15.64 -11.35
C GLU A 41 -32.64 -14.28 -11.68
N ALA A 42 -32.37 -13.69 -12.85
CA ALA A 42 -33.05 -12.48 -13.31
C ALA A 42 -34.56 -12.73 -13.53
N LYS A 43 -34.95 -13.90 -14.05
CA LYS A 43 -36.35 -14.32 -14.14
C LYS A 43 -36.96 -14.50 -12.74
N ARG A 44 -36.29 -15.22 -11.85
CA ARG A 44 -36.73 -15.46 -10.45
C ARG A 44 -36.94 -14.18 -9.63
N LEU A 45 -36.16 -13.13 -9.91
CA LEU A 45 -36.27 -11.82 -9.25
C LEU A 45 -37.18 -10.80 -9.98
N GLY A 46 -37.92 -11.23 -11.00
CA GLY A 46 -38.82 -10.38 -11.77
C GLY A 46 -38.13 -9.34 -12.68
N LEU A 47 -36.79 -9.39 -12.79
CA LEU A 47 -35.97 -8.48 -13.59
C LEU A 47 -35.96 -8.83 -15.09
N LEU A 48 -36.40 -10.04 -15.45
CA LEU A 48 -36.51 -10.53 -16.83
C LEU A 48 -37.81 -11.34 -17.00
N LEU A 49 -38.59 -11.07 -18.04
CA LEU A 49 -39.76 -11.87 -18.42
C LEU A 49 -39.35 -13.26 -18.92
N GLU A 50 -40.15 -14.28 -18.59
CA GLU A 50 -39.86 -15.67 -18.97
C GLU A 50 -39.77 -15.87 -20.49
N ASN A 51 -40.64 -15.18 -21.23
CA ASN A 51 -40.83 -15.32 -22.68
C ASN A 51 -40.01 -14.35 -23.55
N ILE A 52 -39.09 -13.57 -22.96
CA ILE A 52 -38.18 -12.72 -23.75
C ILE A 52 -36.97 -13.56 -24.19
N PRO A 53 -36.72 -13.70 -25.50
CA PRO A 53 -35.52 -14.36 -25.99
C PRO A 53 -34.28 -13.51 -25.69
N VAL A 54 -33.24 -14.16 -25.17
CA VAL A 54 -31.89 -13.60 -25.03
C VAL A 54 -30.97 -14.54 -25.81
N SER A 55 -30.30 -14.01 -26.84
CA SER A 55 -29.44 -14.81 -27.71
C SER A 55 -28.16 -15.24 -26.97
N ASP A 56 -27.82 -16.52 -27.07
CA ASP A 56 -26.61 -17.17 -26.59
C ASP A 56 -25.54 -17.34 -27.69
N ASP A 57 -25.89 -17.11 -28.96
CA ASP A 57 -24.97 -17.05 -30.08
C ASP A 57 -24.07 -15.81 -30.01
N ALA A 58 -22.77 -16.03 -29.79
CA ALA A 58 -21.75 -14.98 -29.74
C ALA A 58 -21.54 -14.24 -31.07
N GLY A 59 -21.97 -14.81 -32.20
CA GLY A 59 -21.95 -14.16 -33.51
C GLY A 59 -23.12 -13.19 -33.74
N ALA A 60 -24.18 -13.25 -32.92
CA ALA A 60 -25.37 -12.43 -33.10
C ALA A 60 -25.16 -10.98 -32.59
N PRO A 61 -25.65 -9.95 -33.31
CA PRO A 61 -25.54 -8.54 -32.89
C PRO A 61 -26.35 -8.19 -31.63
N GLU A 62 -27.09 -9.15 -31.07
CA GLU A 62 -27.88 -9.04 -29.83
C GLU A 62 -27.49 -10.08 -28.76
N PHE A 63 -26.31 -10.70 -28.89
CA PHE A 63 -25.75 -11.64 -27.90
C PHE A 63 -25.90 -11.10 -26.47
N GLY A 64 -26.56 -11.88 -25.61
CA GLY A 64 -26.81 -11.56 -24.19
C GLY A 64 -27.67 -10.33 -23.89
N ILE A 65 -28.39 -9.76 -24.88
CA ILE A 65 -29.23 -8.56 -24.71
C ILE A 65 -30.73 -8.91 -24.66
N ALA A 66 -31.42 -8.44 -23.62
CA ALA A 66 -32.88 -8.40 -23.54
C ALA A 66 -33.40 -6.98 -23.88
N TYR A 67 -34.40 -6.87 -24.75
CA TYR A 67 -34.93 -5.56 -25.20
C TYR A 67 -36.46 -5.54 -25.36
N GLU A 68 -37.10 -4.47 -24.88
CA GLU A 68 -38.55 -4.32 -24.79
C GLU A 68 -39.28 -4.56 -26.13
N LYS A 69 -38.66 -4.18 -27.26
CA LYS A 69 -39.25 -4.33 -28.59
C LYS A 69 -39.26 -5.77 -29.15
N LYS A 70 -38.68 -6.75 -28.46
CA LYS A 70 -38.60 -8.16 -28.88
C LYS A 70 -39.27 -9.12 -27.88
N GLY A 71 -40.44 -8.76 -27.36
CA GLY A 71 -41.24 -9.61 -26.46
C GLY A 71 -41.62 -8.98 -25.12
N GLY A 72 -41.21 -7.74 -24.86
CA GLY A 72 -41.64 -6.98 -23.69
C GLY A 72 -43.00 -6.29 -23.90
N THR A 73 -43.64 -5.85 -22.81
CA THR A 73 -44.89 -5.07 -22.87
C THR A 73 -44.61 -3.58 -22.66
N LYS A 74 -45.43 -2.69 -23.25
CA LYS A 74 -45.30 -1.23 -23.01
C LYS A 74 -45.46 -0.85 -21.53
N ALA A 75 -46.11 -1.68 -20.72
CA ALA A 75 -46.32 -1.47 -19.29
C ALA A 75 -45.13 -1.95 -18.43
N ALA A 76 -44.67 -3.19 -18.60
CA ALA A 76 -43.63 -3.81 -17.76
C ALA A 76 -42.21 -3.79 -18.36
N GLY A 77 -42.09 -3.49 -19.65
CA GLY A 77 -40.81 -3.49 -20.36
C GLY A 77 -40.27 -4.91 -20.53
N CYS A 78 -39.00 -5.12 -20.17
CA CYS A 78 -38.33 -6.42 -20.15
C CYS A 78 -38.51 -7.19 -18.84
N ALA A 79 -38.99 -6.53 -17.79
CA ALA A 79 -39.18 -7.09 -16.45
C ALA A 79 -40.56 -7.72 -16.32
N ALA A 80 -40.70 -8.70 -15.43
CA ALA A 80 -42.02 -9.19 -15.02
C ALA A 80 -42.67 -8.21 -14.03
N ASP A 81 -41.86 -7.60 -13.16
CA ASP A 81 -42.31 -6.65 -12.15
C ASP A 81 -42.31 -5.19 -12.65
N VAL A 82 -43.32 -4.42 -12.23
CA VAL A 82 -43.31 -2.95 -12.28
C VAL A 82 -43.00 -2.41 -10.89
N PHE A 83 -42.00 -1.54 -10.80
CA PHE A 83 -41.47 -1.05 -9.54
C PHE A 83 -42.08 0.31 -9.18
N VAL A 84 -42.63 0.45 -7.97
CA VAL A 84 -43.25 1.70 -7.46
C VAL A 84 -42.29 2.88 -7.28
N SER A 85 -40.98 2.68 -7.45
CA SER A 85 -39.97 3.73 -7.33
C SER A 85 -38.63 3.31 -7.95
N GLN A 86 -37.76 4.29 -8.21
CA GLN A 86 -36.35 4.02 -8.55
C GLN A 86 -35.64 3.21 -7.44
N LYS A 87 -35.99 3.43 -6.17
CA LYS A 87 -35.35 2.78 -5.02
C LYS A 87 -35.69 1.28 -4.95
N SER A 88 -36.93 0.90 -5.21
CA SER A 88 -37.33 -0.52 -5.24
C SER A 88 -36.71 -1.26 -6.44
N LEU A 89 -36.64 -0.63 -7.61
CA LEU A 89 -35.86 -1.16 -8.75
C LEU A 89 -34.37 -1.30 -8.40
N GLN A 90 -33.77 -0.30 -7.75
CA GLN A 90 -32.36 -0.35 -7.33
C GLN A 90 -32.09 -1.51 -6.39
N GLU A 91 -32.98 -1.74 -5.42
CA GLU A 91 -32.81 -2.81 -4.43
C GLU A 91 -32.95 -4.20 -5.05
N ARG A 92 -33.85 -4.38 -6.03
CA ARG A 92 -33.94 -5.63 -6.81
C ARG A 92 -32.69 -5.88 -7.65
N CYS A 93 -32.19 -4.87 -8.36
CA CYS A 93 -30.94 -4.97 -9.11
C CYS A 93 -29.73 -5.28 -8.20
N LYS A 94 -29.66 -4.69 -7.00
CA LYS A 94 -28.62 -5.02 -6.01
C LYS A 94 -28.72 -6.47 -5.54
N GLN A 95 -29.91 -6.94 -5.15
CA GLN A 95 -30.09 -8.32 -4.71
C GLN A 95 -29.62 -9.32 -5.78
N PHE A 96 -29.99 -9.09 -7.04
CA PHE A 96 -29.52 -9.89 -8.18
C PHE A 96 -27.99 -9.93 -8.26
N ALA A 97 -27.34 -8.76 -8.24
CA ALA A 97 -25.88 -8.68 -8.31
C ALA A 97 -25.20 -9.36 -7.12
N MET A 98 -25.74 -9.21 -5.90
CA MET A 98 -25.23 -9.90 -4.71
C MET A 98 -25.33 -11.43 -4.84
N GLN A 99 -26.49 -11.95 -5.27
CA GLN A 99 -26.72 -13.38 -5.45
C GLN A 99 -25.92 -13.99 -6.61
N ARG A 100 -25.52 -13.18 -7.59
CA ARG A 100 -24.65 -13.57 -8.71
C ARG A 100 -23.18 -13.14 -8.54
N GLY A 101 -22.78 -12.67 -7.37
CA GLY A 101 -21.37 -12.44 -7.02
C GLY A 101 -20.70 -11.23 -7.64
N PHE A 102 -21.43 -10.16 -7.96
CA PHE A 102 -20.86 -8.90 -8.45
C PHE A 102 -21.49 -7.66 -7.79
N GLN A 103 -20.87 -6.49 -7.97
CA GLN A 103 -21.34 -5.23 -7.40
C GLN A 103 -21.85 -4.31 -8.51
N LEU A 104 -22.84 -3.46 -8.21
CA LEU A 104 -23.37 -2.48 -9.16
C LEU A 104 -22.98 -1.04 -8.82
N ILE A 105 -22.85 -0.22 -9.87
CA ILE A 105 -22.84 1.24 -9.80
C ILE A 105 -23.98 1.82 -10.63
N VAL A 106 -24.43 3.02 -10.24
CA VAL A 106 -25.32 3.85 -11.06
C VAL A 106 -24.45 4.66 -12.01
N SER A 107 -24.39 4.24 -13.29
CA SER A 107 -23.58 4.92 -14.32
C SER A 107 -24.25 6.18 -14.91
N GLY A 108 -25.52 6.39 -14.59
CA GLY A 108 -26.28 7.59 -14.96
C GLY A 108 -27.67 7.52 -14.37
N SER A 109 -28.19 8.66 -13.92
CA SER A 109 -29.56 8.78 -13.41
C SER A 109 -30.10 10.17 -13.69
N SER A 110 -31.39 10.27 -13.98
CA SER A 110 -32.14 11.53 -14.00
C SER A 110 -33.49 11.32 -13.33
N THR A 111 -33.89 12.25 -12.47
CA THR A 111 -35.17 12.25 -11.76
C THR A 111 -35.85 13.59 -11.95
N ARG A 112 -37.09 13.57 -12.41
CA ARG A 112 -37.95 14.75 -12.61
C ARG A 112 -38.86 14.93 -11.39
N SER A 113 -39.37 16.14 -11.18
CA SER A 113 -40.26 16.49 -10.06
C SER A 113 -41.56 15.68 -10.02
N ASN A 114 -41.99 15.08 -11.14
CA ASN A 114 -43.16 14.18 -11.22
C ASN A 114 -42.85 12.71 -10.89
N GLY A 115 -41.69 12.40 -10.31
CA GLY A 115 -41.29 11.02 -9.96
C GLY A 115 -40.90 10.14 -11.16
N GLY A 116 -40.91 10.69 -12.38
CA GLY A 116 -40.40 10.04 -13.59
C GLY A 116 -38.89 10.25 -13.77
N GLY A 117 -38.23 9.36 -14.52
CA GLY A 117 -36.78 9.40 -14.65
C GLY A 117 -36.18 8.31 -15.52
N ASN A 118 -34.85 8.30 -15.61
CA ASN A 118 -34.07 7.22 -16.21
C ASN A 118 -32.95 6.82 -15.24
N VAL A 119 -32.57 5.55 -15.22
CA VAL A 119 -31.43 5.04 -14.46
C VAL A 119 -30.70 3.96 -15.25
N LYS A 120 -29.36 3.95 -15.22
CA LYS A 120 -28.55 2.89 -15.83
C LYS A 120 -27.57 2.28 -14.83
N TYR A 121 -27.83 1.04 -14.44
CA TYR A 121 -26.94 0.23 -13.63
C TYR A 121 -25.88 -0.44 -14.51
N ARG A 122 -24.65 -0.56 -14.01
CA ARG A 122 -23.54 -1.33 -14.61
C ARG A 122 -22.75 -2.05 -13.52
N CYS A 123 -21.96 -3.05 -13.89
CA CYS A 123 -21.04 -3.68 -12.94
C CYS A 123 -19.99 -2.66 -12.44
N LYS A 124 -19.68 -2.71 -11.14
CA LYS A 124 -18.66 -1.90 -10.47
C LYS A 124 -17.28 -2.46 -10.80
N LYS A 125 -16.41 -1.58 -11.28
CA LYS A 125 -14.98 -1.86 -11.49
C LYS A 125 -14.26 -2.03 -10.15
N LEU A 126 -13.61 -3.17 -9.94
CA LEU A 126 -12.75 -3.47 -8.80
C LEU A 126 -11.28 -3.47 -9.26
N LEU A 127 -10.61 -2.31 -9.12
CA LEU A 127 -9.15 -2.12 -9.17
C LEU A 127 -8.36 -3.04 -10.14
N GLY A 128 -8.82 -3.16 -11.39
CA GLY A 128 -8.14 -3.94 -12.45
C GLY A 128 -8.38 -5.46 -12.43
N GLN A 129 -8.81 -6.05 -11.30
CA GLN A 129 -8.90 -7.51 -11.08
C GLN A 129 -10.06 -8.23 -11.82
N GLN A 130 -10.74 -7.55 -12.75
CA GLN A 130 -11.95 -8.07 -13.38
C GLN A 130 -11.78 -8.40 -14.85
N PHE A 131 -11.19 -7.53 -15.66
CA PHE A 131 -11.36 -7.61 -17.12
C PHE A 131 -10.37 -8.56 -17.79
N PHE A 132 -10.87 -9.37 -18.71
CA PHE A 132 -10.09 -10.36 -19.46
C PHE A 132 -9.46 -9.86 -20.76
N ASP A 133 -9.76 -8.65 -21.20
CA ASP A 133 -9.23 -8.11 -22.46
C ASP A 133 -7.88 -7.41 -22.23
N PRO A 134 -6.74 -7.98 -22.67
CA PRO A 134 -5.42 -7.37 -22.49
C PRO A 134 -5.14 -6.29 -23.55
N SER A 135 -5.95 -6.20 -24.61
CA SER A 135 -5.71 -5.29 -25.74
C SER A 135 -6.34 -3.91 -25.55
N THR A 136 -7.39 -3.82 -24.72
CA THR A 136 -8.04 -2.56 -24.39
C THR A 136 -7.36 -1.87 -23.19
N PRO A 137 -6.96 -0.58 -23.29
CA PRO A 137 -6.31 0.15 -22.20
C PRO A 137 -7.11 0.14 -20.89
N ALA A 138 -6.40 0.05 -19.76
CA ALA A 138 -7.02 -0.15 -18.45
C ALA A 138 -8.06 0.91 -18.05
N ASN A 139 -7.96 2.15 -18.54
CA ASN A 139 -8.94 3.21 -18.32
C ASN A 139 -10.22 3.07 -19.20
N GLN A 140 -10.14 2.35 -20.31
CA GLN A 140 -11.25 2.10 -21.25
C GLN A 140 -11.98 0.78 -20.97
N LEU A 141 -11.35 -0.16 -20.26
CA LEU A 141 -11.96 -1.42 -19.84
C LEU A 141 -13.25 -1.22 -19.01
N GLN A 142 -14.36 -1.75 -19.53
CA GLN A 142 -15.68 -1.78 -18.90
C GLN A 142 -16.35 -3.13 -19.11
N CYS A 143 -17.24 -3.49 -18.18
CA CYS A 143 -18.09 -4.68 -18.31
C CYS A 143 -19.27 -4.34 -19.23
N PRO A 144 -19.62 -5.20 -20.20
CA PRO A 144 -20.77 -5.00 -21.07
C PRO A 144 -22.12 -5.11 -20.34
N PHE A 145 -22.14 -5.65 -19.11
CA PHE A 145 -23.34 -5.72 -18.27
C PHE A 145 -23.99 -4.35 -18.05
N TYR A 146 -25.29 -4.24 -18.31
CA TYR A 146 -26.09 -3.11 -17.86
C TYR A 146 -27.58 -3.43 -17.71
N ILE A 147 -28.27 -2.64 -16.88
CA ILE A 147 -29.73 -2.62 -16.78
C ILE A 147 -30.20 -1.16 -16.91
N ASN A 148 -31.04 -0.86 -17.90
CA ASN A 148 -31.67 0.44 -18.09
C ASN A 148 -33.09 0.44 -17.49
N GLY A 149 -33.34 1.27 -16.48
CA GLY A 149 -34.65 1.56 -15.94
C GLY A 149 -35.24 2.87 -16.46
N TYR A 150 -36.53 2.88 -16.76
CA TYR A 150 -37.34 4.07 -17.10
C TYR A 150 -38.50 4.19 -16.12
N GLY A 151 -38.69 5.38 -15.55
CA GLY A 151 -39.78 5.72 -14.65
C GLY A 151 -40.71 6.78 -15.21
N LYS A 152 -42.02 6.61 -15.05
CA LYS A 152 -43.02 7.66 -15.30
C LYS A 152 -44.20 7.46 -14.35
N ASP A 153 -44.65 8.54 -13.72
CA ASP A 153 -45.87 8.56 -12.90
C ASP A 153 -45.86 7.44 -11.82
N GLN A 154 -44.75 7.36 -11.08
CA GLN A 154 -44.40 6.35 -10.07
C GLN A 154 -44.22 4.90 -10.57
N ASN A 155 -44.47 4.59 -11.85
CA ASN A 155 -44.22 3.28 -12.44
C ASN A 155 -42.83 3.21 -13.08
N TRP A 156 -41.96 2.34 -12.56
CA TRP A 156 -40.61 2.08 -13.08
C TRP A 156 -40.51 0.70 -13.71
N LYS A 157 -39.95 0.62 -14.92
CA LYS A 157 -39.77 -0.61 -15.71
C LYS A 157 -38.35 -0.73 -16.28
N ILE A 158 -37.93 -1.95 -16.61
CA ILE A 158 -36.65 -2.19 -17.30
C ILE A 158 -36.88 -2.11 -18.82
N THR A 159 -36.17 -1.25 -19.54
CA THR A 159 -36.36 -1.06 -20.99
C THR A 159 -35.37 -1.84 -21.84
N ARG A 160 -34.18 -2.09 -21.32
CA ARG A 160 -33.13 -2.91 -21.95
C ARG A 160 -32.15 -3.41 -20.89
N ALA A 161 -31.74 -4.67 -21.00
CA ALA A 161 -30.70 -5.26 -20.17
C ALA A 161 -29.67 -5.99 -21.04
N CYS A 162 -28.44 -6.08 -20.55
CA CYS A 162 -27.36 -6.89 -21.11
C CYS A 162 -26.77 -7.71 -19.96
N PHE A 163 -26.78 -9.03 -20.11
CA PHE A 163 -26.34 -9.99 -19.10
C PHE A 163 -24.94 -10.57 -19.39
N LEU A 164 -24.22 -9.98 -20.36
CA LEU A 164 -22.84 -10.36 -20.65
C LEU A 164 -21.87 -9.84 -19.58
N HIS A 165 -20.92 -10.68 -19.19
CA HIS A 165 -19.79 -10.32 -18.35
C HIS A 165 -18.47 -10.70 -19.04
N ASN A 166 -17.46 -9.83 -18.93
CA ASN A 166 -16.08 -10.07 -19.36
C ASN A 166 -15.11 -10.15 -18.16
N HIS A 167 -15.63 -10.67 -17.05
CA HIS A 167 -14.91 -10.84 -15.78
C HIS A 167 -15.41 -12.05 -14.99
N TYR A 168 -14.57 -12.57 -14.09
CA TYR A 168 -15.04 -13.55 -13.10
C TYR A 168 -16.01 -12.89 -12.11
N LYS A 169 -17.00 -13.66 -11.70
CA LYS A 169 -17.93 -13.31 -10.60
C LYS A 169 -17.45 -13.99 -9.31
N PHE A 170 -17.97 -13.55 -8.18
CA PHE A 170 -17.63 -14.01 -6.82
C PHE A 170 -16.21 -13.65 -6.31
N ILE A 171 -15.39 -12.92 -7.08
CA ILE A 171 -14.13 -12.34 -6.57
C ILE A 171 -14.41 -11.42 -5.37
N GLY A 172 -13.73 -11.67 -4.25
CA GLY A 172 -13.85 -10.88 -3.01
C GLY A 172 -15.08 -11.18 -2.15
N TRP A 173 -15.89 -12.19 -2.50
CA TRP A 173 -17.03 -12.62 -1.68
C TRP A 173 -16.63 -13.75 -0.74
N ARG A 174 -16.80 -13.56 0.57
CA ARG A 174 -16.76 -14.69 1.51
C ARG A 174 -18.05 -15.49 1.35
N THR A 175 -17.95 -16.74 0.93
CA THR A 175 -19.08 -17.68 0.94
C THR A 175 -19.39 -18.10 2.37
N THR A 176 -20.30 -17.37 3.03
CA THR A 176 -21.09 -17.98 4.11
C THR A 176 -21.92 -19.09 3.46
N PRO A 177 -21.82 -20.36 3.90
CA PRO A 177 -22.67 -21.41 3.35
C PRO A 177 -24.14 -21.05 3.57
N SER A 178 -24.92 -21.03 2.49
CA SER A 178 -26.37 -20.99 2.61
C SER A 178 -26.82 -22.23 3.38
N LEU A 179 -27.59 -22.03 4.47
CA LEU A 179 -28.31 -23.11 5.13
C LEU A 179 -29.06 -23.93 4.07
N PRO A 180 -28.80 -25.25 3.92
CA PRO A 180 -29.53 -26.06 2.97
C PRO A 180 -31.01 -26.08 3.33
N ALA A 181 -31.87 -26.08 2.30
CA ALA A 181 -33.30 -26.31 2.47
C ALA A 181 -33.53 -27.62 3.24
N GLN A 182 -34.62 -27.66 4.02
CA GLN A 182 -34.95 -28.80 4.89
C GLN A 182 -34.99 -30.10 4.10
N VAL A 183 -34.07 -31.03 4.42
CA VAL A 183 -34.11 -32.40 3.88
C VAL A 183 -35.37 -33.09 4.42
N PRO A 184 -36.26 -33.61 3.55
CA PRO A 184 -37.46 -34.32 3.99
C PRO A 184 -37.15 -35.46 4.95
N ALA A 185 -37.95 -35.60 6.01
CA ALA A 185 -37.65 -36.47 7.16
C ALA A 185 -37.40 -37.96 6.79
N HIS A 186 -38.01 -38.45 5.69
CA HIS A 186 -37.87 -39.84 5.26
C HIS A 186 -36.44 -40.22 4.83
N LEU A 187 -35.65 -39.29 4.28
CA LEU A 187 -34.27 -39.55 3.85
C LEU A 187 -33.25 -39.61 5.01
N ARG A 188 -33.61 -39.10 6.20
CA ARG A 188 -32.76 -39.17 7.40
C ARG A 188 -32.75 -40.52 8.11
N ALA A 189 -33.74 -41.38 7.85
CA ALA A 189 -33.83 -42.70 8.49
C ALA A 189 -32.87 -43.72 7.85
N GLN A 190 -32.62 -43.64 6.54
CA GLN A 190 -31.84 -44.64 5.80
C GLN A 190 -30.32 -44.48 5.94
N LEU A 191 -29.82 -43.27 6.23
CA LEU A 191 -28.38 -42.99 6.36
C LEU A 191 -27.80 -43.24 7.77
N ARG A 192 -28.62 -43.67 8.76
CA ARG A 192 -28.16 -44.00 10.11
C ARG A 192 -27.84 -45.48 10.33
N ALA A 193 -28.01 -46.33 9.32
CA ALA A 193 -27.84 -47.78 9.43
C ALA A 193 -26.49 -48.32 8.91
N ALA A 194 -25.59 -47.46 8.43
CA ALA A 194 -24.37 -47.89 7.73
C ALA A 194 -23.14 -47.01 8.00
N ASN A 195 -22.57 -47.10 9.22
CA ASN A 195 -21.18 -47.54 9.45
C ASN A 195 -20.68 -47.27 10.89
N PRO A 196 -19.71 -48.05 11.39
CA PRO A 196 -19.24 -48.00 12.78
C PRO A 196 -18.09 -46.99 13.03
N THR A 197 -17.87 -46.73 14.31
CA THR A 197 -16.84 -45.85 14.90
C THR A 197 -15.40 -46.34 14.69
N PRO A 198 -14.43 -45.42 14.53
CA PRO A 198 -13.06 -45.60 14.99
C PRO A 198 -12.81 -44.89 16.34
N ALA A 199 -11.88 -45.43 17.14
CA ALA A 199 -11.56 -44.98 18.50
C ALA A 199 -10.54 -43.82 18.55
N PRO A 200 -10.48 -43.06 19.67
CA PRO A 200 -9.48 -42.02 19.90
C PRO A 200 -8.31 -42.49 20.77
N ALA A 201 -7.10 -41.98 20.50
CA ALA A 201 -6.04 -41.84 21.51
C ALA A 201 -4.97 -40.85 21.05
N ALA A 202 -4.67 -39.86 21.89
CA ALA A 202 -3.40 -39.16 21.92
C ALA A 202 -3.07 -38.96 23.40
N GLU A 203 -2.07 -39.67 23.90
CA GLU A 203 -1.64 -39.59 25.30
C GLU A 203 -0.54 -38.54 25.46
N ALA A 204 -0.68 -37.71 26.49
CA ALA A 204 0.42 -36.95 27.08
C ALA A 204 0.30 -37.08 28.60
N VAL A 205 1.35 -37.61 29.23
CA VAL A 205 1.37 -38.01 30.64
C VAL A 205 1.65 -36.81 31.54
N SER A 206 0.89 -36.67 32.63
CA SER A 206 1.29 -35.93 33.83
C SER A 206 0.86 -36.71 35.07
N GLY A 207 1.80 -36.98 35.98
CA GLY A 207 1.58 -37.87 37.14
C GLY A 207 0.82 -37.24 38.30
N ASP A 208 0.21 -38.10 39.12
CA ASP A 208 -0.55 -37.77 40.31
C ASP A 208 0.29 -37.27 41.49
N VAL A 209 -0.28 -36.35 42.28
CA VAL A 209 -0.12 -36.32 43.75
C VAL A 209 -1.48 -36.04 44.39
N MET A 210 -1.90 -36.88 45.34
CA MET A 210 -3.21 -36.81 46.01
C MET A 210 -3.22 -35.91 47.25
N ILE A 211 -4.29 -35.12 47.44
CA ILE A 211 -4.91 -34.80 48.75
C ILE A 211 -6.44 -34.63 48.56
N ALA A 212 -7.23 -35.08 49.55
CA ALA A 212 -8.69 -34.98 49.65
C ALA A 212 -9.07 -34.59 51.11
N PRO A 213 -10.35 -34.42 51.54
CA PRO A 213 -11.54 -33.81 50.89
C PRO A 213 -12.31 -32.81 51.83
N GLY A 214 -13.46 -32.29 51.36
CA GLY A 214 -14.47 -31.51 52.11
C GLY A 214 -14.63 -30.09 51.53
N GLY A 215 -15.78 -29.60 51.03
CA GLY A 215 -17.19 -29.80 51.40
C GLY A 215 -17.67 -28.53 52.12
N ASP A 216 -18.83 -27.90 51.87
CA ASP A 216 -19.89 -28.02 50.86
C ASP A 216 -20.59 -26.61 50.75
N GLU A 217 -21.68 -26.29 50.04
CA GLU A 217 -22.78 -27.04 49.39
C GLU A 217 -23.18 -26.38 48.05
N THR A 218 -23.74 -27.14 47.08
CA THR A 218 -24.77 -26.64 46.13
C THR A 218 -25.59 -27.79 45.51
N VAL A 219 -26.91 -27.86 45.74
CA VAL A 219 -27.90 -28.63 44.96
C VAL A 219 -29.33 -28.17 45.32
N PRO A 220 -30.41 -28.55 44.59
CA PRO A 220 -30.51 -28.92 43.18
C PRO A 220 -31.61 -28.11 42.43
N LEU A 221 -31.61 -28.20 41.09
CA LEU A 221 -32.81 -27.96 40.28
C LEU A 221 -33.26 -29.28 39.67
N GLN A 222 -34.50 -29.69 39.96
CA GLN A 222 -35.03 -31.00 39.59
C GLN A 222 -35.86 -30.93 38.30
N GLN A 223 -35.74 -31.97 37.48
CA GLN A 223 -36.24 -32.05 36.11
C GLN A 223 -37.57 -32.80 36.04
N GLN A 224 -38.53 -32.31 35.22
CA GLN A 224 -39.58 -33.05 34.46
C GLN A 224 -40.72 -32.07 34.06
N ASN A 225 -41.53 -32.26 33.00
CA ASN A 225 -41.36 -32.92 31.70
C ASN A 225 -42.59 -32.54 30.80
N LEU A 226 -42.58 -32.96 29.52
CA LEU A 226 -43.74 -33.17 28.63
C LEU A 226 -44.40 -31.98 27.88
N LEU A 227 -44.25 -32.08 26.55
CA LEU A 227 -45.26 -32.02 25.48
C LEU A 227 -46.03 -30.72 25.16
N ALA A 228 -46.06 -30.44 23.86
CA ALA A 228 -46.83 -29.37 23.23
C ALA A 228 -48.23 -29.84 22.80
N GLN A 229 -49.18 -28.89 22.72
CA GLN A 229 -50.30 -28.93 21.77
C GLN A 229 -50.51 -27.53 21.18
N ALA A 230 -51.05 -27.49 19.96
CA ALA A 230 -51.22 -26.28 19.17
C ALA A 230 -52.64 -25.69 19.27
N GLY A 231 -52.75 -24.38 19.04
CA GLY A 231 -54.02 -23.68 18.86
C GLY A 231 -53.81 -22.35 18.14
N GLU A 232 -54.43 -22.20 16.98
CA GLU A 232 -54.60 -20.90 16.30
C GLU A 232 -55.86 -20.17 16.86
N PRO A 233 -56.35 -19.06 16.28
CA PRO A 233 -55.79 -17.73 16.48
C PRO A 233 -56.86 -16.74 17.01
N VAL A 234 -56.45 -15.68 17.72
CA VAL A 234 -57.35 -14.56 18.04
C VAL A 234 -56.74 -13.23 17.66
N VAL A 235 -57.49 -12.47 16.86
CA VAL A 235 -57.15 -11.12 16.40
C VAL A 235 -57.33 -10.11 17.54
N ILE A 236 -56.29 -9.37 17.87
CA ILE A 236 -56.42 -8.07 18.55
C ILE A 236 -55.61 -7.03 17.78
N THR A 237 -56.29 -6.02 17.28
CA THR A 237 -55.71 -4.84 16.64
C THR A 237 -55.06 -3.91 17.65
N GLU A 238 -53.78 -3.59 17.48
CA GLU A 238 -53.18 -2.39 18.07
C GLU A 238 -52.67 -1.44 16.99
N GLN A 239 -52.97 -0.15 17.15
CA GLN A 239 -52.62 0.91 16.22
C GLN A 239 -51.15 1.31 16.38
N PRO A 240 -50.48 1.79 15.32
CA PRO A 240 -49.09 2.23 15.42
C PRO A 240 -48.98 3.47 16.30
N GLN A 241 -48.39 3.32 17.49
CA GLN A 241 -48.01 4.45 18.34
C GLN A 241 -47.09 5.40 17.55
N GLN A 242 -47.55 6.63 17.33
CA GLN A 242 -46.70 7.70 16.80
C GLN A 242 -45.50 7.88 17.72
N VAL A 243 -44.29 7.70 17.17
CA VAL A 243 -43.04 8.08 17.83
C VAL A 243 -43.07 9.58 18.06
N LYS A 244 -43.45 9.99 19.28
CA LYS A 244 -43.45 11.40 19.69
C LYS A 244 -42.03 11.94 19.53
N ARG A 245 -41.89 13.07 18.82
CA ARG A 245 -40.65 13.85 18.81
C ARG A 245 -40.24 14.14 20.25
N GLN A 246 -39.19 13.49 20.74
CA GLN A 246 -38.56 13.91 21.99
C GLN A 246 -38.08 15.35 21.80
N ARG A 247 -38.48 16.23 22.73
CA ARG A 247 -38.00 17.61 22.78
C ARG A 247 -36.50 17.58 23.07
N ASN A 248 -35.76 18.50 22.45
CA ASN A 248 -34.32 18.65 22.62
C ASN A 248 -33.90 18.64 24.09
N THR A 249 -33.36 17.51 24.57
CA THR A 249 -32.38 17.55 25.64
C THR A 249 -31.13 18.18 25.04
N THR A 250 -30.69 19.31 25.58
CA THR A 250 -29.52 20.03 25.09
C THR A 250 -28.25 19.23 25.43
N MET A 251 -27.92 18.26 24.59
CA MET A 251 -26.68 17.49 24.73
C MET A 251 -25.49 18.45 24.77
N SER A 252 -24.58 18.21 25.71
CA SER A 252 -23.40 19.06 25.86
C SER A 252 -22.57 19.06 24.58
N LEU A 253 -21.91 20.20 24.30
CA LEU A 253 -21.00 20.31 23.16
C LEU A 253 -19.98 19.18 23.13
N LYS A 254 -19.48 18.79 24.32
CA LYS A 254 -18.53 17.67 24.52
C LYS A 254 -19.11 16.31 24.11
N ALA A 255 -20.39 16.06 24.37
CA ALA A 255 -21.07 14.83 23.92
C ALA A 255 -21.26 14.80 22.39
N LEU A 256 -21.69 15.91 21.79
CA LEU A 256 -21.81 16.03 20.33
C LEU A 256 -20.46 15.88 19.62
N CYS A 257 -19.38 16.44 20.19
CA CYS A 257 -18.04 16.29 19.64
C CYS A 257 -17.54 14.85 19.77
N ARG A 258 -17.81 14.14 20.87
CA ARG A 258 -17.51 12.70 20.99
C ARG A 258 -18.18 11.88 19.90
N ILE A 259 -19.48 12.05 19.68
CA ILE A 259 -20.22 11.32 18.63
C ILE A 259 -19.59 11.54 17.25
N VAL A 260 -19.17 12.78 16.94
CA VAL A 260 -18.47 13.07 15.68
C VAL A 260 -17.09 12.40 15.63
N THR A 261 -16.30 12.46 16.71
CA THR A 261 -15.00 11.79 16.78
C THR A 261 -15.15 10.27 16.63
N ASP A 262 -16.05 9.64 17.38
CA ASP A 262 -16.25 8.19 17.39
C ASP A 262 -16.73 7.67 16.03
N GLU A 263 -17.56 8.44 15.31
CA GLU A 263 -17.96 8.11 13.93
C GLU A 263 -16.82 8.30 12.92
N VAL A 264 -16.00 9.35 13.07
CA VAL A 264 -14.88 9.59 12.16
C VAL A 264 -13.73 8.60 12.40
N SER A 265 -13.53 8.16 13.65
CA SER A 265 -12.58 7.11 14.03
C SER A 265 -12.89 5.72 13.46
N LYS A 266 -14.07 5.51 12.88
CA LYS A 266 -14.44 4.25 12.18
C LYS A 266 -13.94 4.20 10.73
N PHE A 267 -13.42 5.31 10.19
CA PHE A 267 -12.86 5.37 8.84
C PHE A 267 -11.33 5.20 8.86
N PRO A 268 -10.73 4.50 7.87
CA PRO A 268 -9.29 4.56 7.64
C PRO A 268 -8.81 6.00 7.49
N ALA A 269 -7.61 6.30 8.00
CA ALA A 269 -7.06 7.67 8.09
C ALA A 269 -7.99 8.67 8.83
N ALA A 270 -8.51 8.27 9.99
CA ALA A 270 -9.37 9.12 10.82
C ALA A 270 -8.75 10.49 11.17
N ASN A 271 -7.44 10.57 11.36
CA ASN A 271 -6.68 11.82 11.51
C ASN A 271 -6.90 12.79 10.33
N VAL A 272 -6.78 12.30 9.10
CA VAL A 272 -7.03 13.06 7.86
C VAL A 272 -8.51 13.45 7.73
N ALA A 273 -9.42 12.53 8.05
CA ALA A 273 -10.85 12.79 8.00
C ALA A 273 -11.30 13.85 9.02
N MET A 274 -10.69 13.89 10.21
CA MET A 274 -10.95 14.91 11.24
C MET A 274 -10.51 16.31 10.81
N ALA A 275 -9.38 16.45 10.12
CA ALA A 275 -8.92 17.74 9.59
C ALA A 275 -9.89 18.35 8.56
N LYS A 276 -10.54 17.50 7.75
CA LYS A 276 -11.46 17.92 6.68
C LYS A 276 -12.94 18.09 7.09
N LEU A 277 -13.28 17.97 8.37
CA LEU A 277 -14.67 18.11 8.83
C LEU A 277 -15.24 19.51 8.54
N ASP A 278 -16.10 19.61 7.51
CA ASP A 278 -16.89 20.80 7.23
C ASP A 278 -18.20 20.81 8.03
N GLY A 279 -18.82 21.99 8.14
CA GLY A 279 -20.08 22.13 8.87
C GLY A 279 -21.25 21.35 8.25
N LYS A 280 -21.15 20.85 7.00
CA LYS A 280 -22.17 19.99 6.37
C LYS A 280 -21.95 18.52 6.75
N ALA A 281 -20.71 18.03 6.79
CA ALA A 281 -20.32 16.69 7.21
C ALA A 281 -20.67 16.46 8.68
N ILE A 282 -20.29 17.39 9.58
CA ILE A 282 -20.66 17.35 11.01
C ILE A 282 -22.18 17.23 11.18
N ARG A 283 -22.96 18.02 10.42
CA ARG A 283 -24.43 17.94 10.42
C ARG A 283 -24.96 16.61 9.90
N ARG A 284 -24.33 16.02 8.87
CA ARG A 284 -24.73 14.72 8.30
C ARG A 284 -24.47 13.57 9.27
N ILE A 285 -23.30 13.55 9.92
CA ILE A 285 -22.93 12.55 10.92
C ILE A 285 -23.92 12.57 12.08
N LEU A 286 -24.13 13.74 12.68
CA LEU A 286 -25.05 13.89 13.81
C LEU A 286 -26.50 13.60 13.43
N LEU A 287 -26.95 13.96 12.23
CA LEU A 287 -28.28 13.62 11.73
C LEU A 287 -28.46 12.09 11.57
N GLY A 288 -27.42 11.37 11.15
CA GLY A 288 -27.41 9.90 11.09
C GLY A 288 -27.56 9.24 12.46
N GLN A 289 -27.09 9.91 13.52
CA GLN A 289 -27.24 9.53 14.92
C GLN A 289 -28.51 10.11 15.57
N GLY A 290 -29.45 10.65 14.79
CA GLY A 290 -30.72 11.20 15.27
C GLY A 290 -30.65 12.63 15.83
N HIS A 291 -29.50 13.29 15.81
CA HIS A 291 -29.30 14.63 16.35
C HIS A 291 -29.37 15.72 15.26
N THR A 292 -30.35 16.62 15.39
CA THR A 292 -30.46 17.80 14.51
C THR A 292 -29.73 19.00 15.13
N ILE A 293 -28.81 19.62 14.37
CA ILE A 293 -28.07 20.81 14.82
C ILE A 293 -28.10 21.92 13.77
N ASN A 294 -28.07 23.18 14.25
CA ASN A 294 -28.04 24.35 13.37
C ASN A 294 -26.60 24.68 12.89
N HIS A 295 -26.48 25.62 11.94
CA HIS A 295 -25.19 26.03 11.37
C HIS A 295 -24.20 26.53 12.43
N MET A 296 -24.66 27.35 13.38
CA MET A 296 -23.82 27.90 14.45
C MET A 296 -23.24 26.80 15.35
N MET A 297 -24.04 25.80 15.70
CA MET A 297 -23.59 24.65 16.48
C MET A 297 -22.59 23.80 15.69
N SER A 298 -22.80 23.60 14.38
CA SER A 298 -21.81 22.88 13.55
C SER A 298 -20.47 23.61 13.45
N SER A 299 -20.47 24.95 13.47
CA SER A 299 -19.26 25.78 13.53
C SER A 299 -18.56 25.68 14.89
N ARG A 300 -19.31 25.72 16.01
CA ARG A 300 -18.77 25.53 17.36
C ARG A 300 -18.16 24.14 17.54
N ILE A 301 -18.80 23.09 17.01
CA ILE A 301 -18.25 21.72 17.01
C ILE A 301 -16.97 21.68 16.20
N LYS A 302 -16.94 22.22 14.96
CA LYS A 302 -15.70 22.27 14.16
C LYS A 302 -14.56 22.94 14.95
N ARG A 303 -14.81 24.12 15.53
CA ARG A 303 -13.78 24.85 16.29
C ARG A 303 -13.30 24.07 17.52
N HIS A 304 -14.19 23.39 18.24
CA HIS A 304 -13.79 22.57 19.38
C HIS A 304 -12.98 21.34 18.98
N LEU A 305 -13.31 20.68 17.86
CA LEU A 305 -12.52 19.58 17.33
C LEU A 305 -11.13 20.05 16.86
N GLU A 306 -11.04 21.23 16.25
CA GLU A 306 -9.77 21.90 15.89
C GLU A 306 -8.91 22.20 17.13
N GLU A 307 -9.51 22.82 18.16
CA GLU A 307 -8.86 23.10 19.46
C GLU A 307 -8.31 21.82 20.10
N VAL A 308 -9.09 20.72 20.09
CA VAL A 308 -8.69 19.41 20.64
C VAL A 308 -7.60 18.75 19.79
N ARG A 309 -7.66 18.85 18.45
CA ARG A 309 -6.63 18.29 17.54
C ARG A 309 -5.28 18.95 17.79
N ILE A 310 -5.23 20.29 17.75
CA ILE A 310 -4.01 21.06 18.00
C ILE A 310 -3.49 20.83 19.42
N ALA A 311 -4.36 20.74 20.44
CA ALA A 311 -3.94 20.41 21.81
C ALA A 311 -3.32 19.00 21.92
N LYS A 312 -3.82 18.01 21.18
CA LYS A 312 -3.24 16.66 21.13
C LYS A 312 -1.84 16.68 20.50
N VAL A 313 -1.68 17.36 19.37
CA VAL A 313 -0.37 17.54 18.71
C VAL A 313 0.62 18.23 19.66
N ARG A 314 0.22 19.36 20.24
CA ARG A 314 1.02 20.10 21.23
C ARG A 314 1.46 19.21 22.40
N THR A 315 0.54 18.44 22.98
CA THR A 315 0.83 17.49 24.06
C THR A 315 1.88 16.45 23.64
N SER A 316 1.86 15.99 22.39
CA SER A 316 2.81 15.01 21.85
C SER A 316 4.23 15.59 21.76
N PHE A 317 4.39 16.79 21.20
CA PHE A 317 5.66 17.51 21.15
C PHE A 317 6.19 17.89 22.54
N GLN A 318 5.34 18.42 23.42
CA GLN A 318 5.74 18.87 24.77
C GLN A 318 6.14 17.70 25.70
N LYS A 319 5.75 16.47 25.39
CA LYS A 319 6.24 15.26 26.07
C LYS A 319 7.51 14.66 25.43
N LEU A 320 7.84 15.02 24.18
CA LEU A 320 8.84 14.31 23.39
C LEU A 320 10.21 14.29 24.07
N GLY A 321 10.75 15.45 24.49
CA GLY A 321 12.07 15.52 25.13
C GLY A 321 12.17 14.72 26.42
N GLY A 322 11.14 14.77 27.27
CA GLY A 322 11.06 13.96 28.49
C GLY A 322 11.01 12.46 28.19
N TYR A 323 10.26 12.06 27.16
CA TYR A 323 10.16 10.66 26.73
C TYR A 323 11.47 10.11 26.16
N LEU A 324 12.11 10.85 25.23
CA LEU A 324 13.39 10.46 24.66
C LEU A 324 14.47 10.32 25.75
N LYS A 325 14.48 11.23 26.72
CA LYS A 325 15.35 11.14 27.89
C LYS A 325 15.11 9.86 28.70
N ILE A 326 13.86 9.55 29.06
CA ILE A 326 13.53 8.33 29.83
C ILE A 326 14.01 7.07 29.10
N VAL A 327 13.84 7.01 27.77
CA VAL A 327 14.29 5.86 26.98
C VAL A 327 15.82 5.81 26.90
N ALA A 328 16.52 6.94 26.80
CA ALA A 328 17.98 6.98 26.85
C ALA A 328 18.54 6.57 28.23
N ASP A 329 17.94 7.06 29.32
CA ASP A 329 18.31 6.69 30.70
C ASP A 329 18.12 5.18 30.96
N LYS A 330 17.16 4.53 30.27
CA LYS A 330 16.95 3.07 30.30
C LYS A 330 17.86 2.28 29.34
N ASN A 331 18.53 2.94 28.39
CA ASN A 331 19.39 2.32 27.39
C ASN A 331 20.75 3.06 27.33
N PRO A 332 21.63 2.89 28.33
CA PRO A 332 22.88 3.64 28.44
C PRO A 332 23.71 3.68 27.15
N GLY A 333 24.31 4.84 26.88
CA GLY A 333 25.03 5.13 25.64
C GLY A 333 24.14 5.47 24.44
N SER A 334 22.81 5.39 24.55
CA SER A 334 21.91 5.92 23.52
C SER A 334 21.99 7.44 23.50
N LEU A 335 21.97 8.02 22.30
CA LEU A 335 22.02 9.48 22.12
C LEU A 335 20.62 9.99 21.81
N PHE A 336 20.25 11.10 22.46
CA PHE A 336 19.06 11.85 22.11
C PHE A 336 19.37 13.33 22.12
N GLN A 337 18.69 14.08 21.25
CA GLN A 337 18.76 15.54 21.21
C GLN A 337 17.37 16.10 20.92
N VAL A 338 17.06 17.25 21.50
CA VAL A 338 15.89 18.07 21.14
C VAL A 338 16.35 19.52 21.12
N GLU A 339 16.20 20.18 19.98
CA GLU A 339 16.57 21.58 19.81
C GLU A 339 15.32 22.45 19.63
N THR A 340 15.33 23.59 20.31
CA THR A 340 14.35 24.67 20.20
C THR A 340 15.03 25.96 19.82
N ALA A 341 14.40 26.76 18.96
CA ALA A 341 14.82 28.13 18.71
C ALA A 341 14.59 29.03 19.95
N GLU A 342 15.25 30.20 20.00
CA GLU A 342 15.19 31.16 21.12
C GLU A 342 13.76 31.60 21.49
N ASN A 343 12.85 31.59 20.52
CA ASN A 343 11.44 31.94 20.71
C ASN A 343 10.57 30.79 21.28
N GLY A 344 11.18 29.64 21.60
CA GLY A 344 10.53 28.40 22.06
C GLY A 344 10.02 27.49 20.95
N ALA A 345 10.23 27.81 19.67
CA ALA A 345 9.80 26.95 18.56
C ALA A 345 10.61 25.65 18.52
N PHE A 346 9.94 24.51 18.36
CA PHE A 346 10.59 23.26 18.01
C PHE A 346 11.37 23.39 16.68
N LYS A 347 12.66 23.00 16.66
CA LYS A 347 13.46 22.86 15.42
C LYS A 347 13.55 21.39 14.99
N ARG A 348 14.03 20.52 15.88
CA ARG A 348 14.35 19.13 15.57
C ARG A 348 14.54 18.28 16.82
N ALA A 349 14.35 16.98 16.67
CA ALA A 349 14.62 15.97 17.69
C ALA A 349 15.22 14.71 17.05
N LEU A 350 16.06 13.99 17.80
CA LEU A 350 16.73 12.79 17.33
C LEU A 350 16.85 11.75 18.45
N PHE A 351 16.80 10.47 18.06
CA PHE A 351 17.23 9.35 18.89
C PHE A 351 18.09 8.35 18.10
N ILE A 352 19.21 7.95 18.68
CA ILE A 352 20.10 6.89 18.20
C ILE A 352 20.24 5.87 19.34
N SER A 353 19.80 4.64 19.11
CA SER A 353 19.89 3.58 20.13
C SER A 353 21.30 3.02 20.20
N SER A 354 21.89 2.90 21.40
CA SER A 354 23.20 2.24 21.58
C SER A 354 23.21 0.79 21.13
N ALA A 355 22.08 0.07 21.29
CA ALA A 355 21.94 -1.29 20.81
C ALA A 355 21.98 -1.36 19.27
N ALA A 356 21.24 -0.48 18.60
CA ALA A 356 21.23 -0.40 17.14
C ALA A 356 22.57 0.10 16.57
N LEU A 357 23.19 1.06 17.25
CA LEU A 357 24.48 1.63 16.88
C LEU A 357 25.62 0.60 17.00
N ASN A 358 25.66 -0.19 18.09
CA ASN A 358 26.62 -1.28 18.23
C ASN A 358 26.44 -2.37 17.16
N ALA A 359 25.20 -2.64 16.76
CA ALA A 359 24.88 -3.61 15.71
C ALA A 359 25.48 -3.22 14.34
N VAL A 360 25.57 -1.92 14.00
CA VAL A 360 26.16 -1.41 12.74
C VAL A 360 27.58 -1.93 12.49
N LYS A 361 28.37 -2.17 13.53
CA LYS A 361 29.75 -2.71 13.44
C LYS A 361 29.83 -4.10 12.80
N TYR A 362 28.76 -4.87 12.92
CA TYR A 362 28.64 -6.25 12.44
C TYR A 362 27.79 -6.36 11.15
N CYS A 363 27.26 -5.22 10.68
CA CYS A 363 26.49 -5.11 9.45
C CYS A 363 27.39 -4.90 8.21
N ARG A 364 26.78 -5.02 7.04
CA ARG A 364 27.42 -4.70 5.75
C ARG A 364 27.82 -3.21 5.72
N LYS A 365 28.87 -2.86 4.97
CA LYS A 365 29.35 -1.47 4.80
C LYS A 365 28.49 -0.63 3.85
N VAL A 366 27.16 -0.75 4.00
CA VAL A 366 26.15 0.05 3.32
C VAL A 366 25.34 0.81 4.37
N VAL A 367 25.18 2.11 4.16
CA VAL A 367 24.29 2.97 4.94
C VAL A 367 23.28 3.58 4.01
N SER A 368 22.03 3.60 4.42
CA SER A 368 20.96 4.28 3.71
C SER A 368 20.50 5.51 4.48
N LEU A 369 20.24 6.58 3.74
CA LEU A 369 19.63 7.82 4.22
C LEU A 369 18.36 8.05 3.39
N ASP A 370 17.22 8.09 4.06
CA ASP A 370 15.92 8.39 3.45
C ASP A 370 15.12 9.29 4.40
N HIS A 371 14.25 10.13 3.85
CA HIS A 371 13.14 10.66 4.64
C HIS A 371 11.99 9.64 4.67
N VAL A 372 11.18 9.65 5.73
CA VAL A 372 9.91 8.93 5.76
C VAL A 372 8.84 9.81 5.12
N THR A 373 8.31 9.38 3.97
CA THR A 373 7.14 10.02 3.36
C THR A 373 5.87 9.63 4.11
N HIS A 374 4.97 10.59 4.31
CA HIS A 374 3.56 10.25 4.56
C HIS A 374 3.01 9.59 3.29
N SER A 375 2.09 8.63 3.44
CA SER A 375 1.60 7.84 2.31
C SER A 375 0.88 8.70 1.28
N ASP A 376 1.52 9.01 0.15
CA ASP A 376 0.96 9.83 -0.94
C ASP A 376 -0.30 9.19 -1.58
N GLU A 377 -0.43 7.87 -1.45
CA GLU A 377 -1.66 7.12 -1.74
C GLU A 377 -2.60 7.06 -0.53
N LEU A 378 -2.90 8.21 0.07
CA LEU A 378 -4.13 8.32 0.87
C LEU A 378 -5.30 7.92 -0.04
N PRO A 379 -6.08 6.87 0.30
CA PRO A 379 -7.17 6.41 -0.54
C PRO A 379 -8.16 7.56 -0.77
N GLU A 380 -8.81 7.61 -1.95
CA GLU A 380 -9.81 8.64 -2.24
C GLU A 380 -10.93 8.63 -1.20
N THR A 381 -10.78 9.48 -0.18
CA THR A 381 -11.81 9.64 0.84
C THR A 381 -13.03 10.28 0.18
N ALA A 382 -14.22 10.04 0.74
CA ALA A 382 -15.46 10.68 0.29
C ALA A 382 -15.49 12.21 0.47
N ILE A 383 -14.35 12.82 0.85
CA ILE A 383 -14.12 14.24 1.14
C ILE A 383 -12.96 14.81 0.25
N GLY A 384 -12.46 14.02 -0.71
CA GLY A 384 -11.45 14.40 -1.71
C GLY A 384 -10.01 14.45 -1.20
N LYS A 385 -9.03 14.63 -2.09
CA LYS A 385 -7.60 14.83 -1.73
C LYS A 385 -7.41 16.09 -0.89
N LEU A 386 -6.54 16.03 0.13
CA LEU A 386 -6.04 17.23 0.81
C LEU A 386 -5.26 18.09 -0.18
N ASP A 387 -5.27 19.41 0.02
CA ASP A 387 -4.21 20.26 -0.50
C ASP A 387 -3.04 20.11 0.48
N ASP A 388 -1.83 19.81 0.01
CA ASP A 388 -0.69 19.41 0.85
C ASP A 388 -0.28 20.48 1.89
N GLU A 389 -0.65 21.74 1.64
CA GLU A 389 -0.39 22.91 2.49
C GLU A 389 -1.20 22.97 3.81
N GLU A 390 -2.26 22.15 3.98
CA GLU A 390 -3.11 22.14 5.19
C GLU A 390 -3.06 20.82 5.99
N ASN A 391 -2.14 19.91 5.68
CA ASN A 391 -1.97 18.66 6.42
C ASN A 391 -1.12 18.89 7.69
N ASP A 392 -1.67 18.59 8.88
CA ASP A 392 -0.96 18.67 10.17
C ASP A 392 0.40 17.96 10.12
N ASP A 393 0.49 16.80 9.46
CA ASP A 393 1.73 16.03 9.38
C ASP A 393 2.79 16.77 8.55
N THR A 394 2.42 17.28 7.36
CA THR A 394 3.30 18.12 6.53
C THR A 394 3.75 19.40 7.25
N ILE A 395 2.90 20.00 8.08
CA ILE A 395 3.23 21.21 8.86
C ILE A 395 4.15 20.87 10.05
N CYS A 396 3.99 19.69 10.67
CA CYS A 396 4.75 19.30 11.85
C CYS A 396 6.18 18.81 11.57
N GLY A 397 6.51 18.54 10.31
CA GLY A 397 7.87 18.23 9.86
C GLY A 397 7.98 16.89 9.14
N ILE A 398 9.22 16.43 8.97
CA ILE A 398 9.57 15.22 8.22
C ILE A 398 10.51 14.37 9.09
N TYR A 399 10.35 13.05 9.07
CA TYR A 399 11.34 12.17 9.70
C TYR A 399 12.50 11.86 8.77
N LEU A 400 13.72 11.98 9.28
CA LEU A 400 14.94 11.47 8.65
C LEU A 400 15.31 10.15 9.31
N LYS A 401 15.67 9.13 8.54
CA LYS A 401 16.14 7.84 9.08
C LYS A 401 17.51 7.45 8.51
N ALA A 402 18.29 6.75 9.32
CA ALA A 402 19.47 6.02 8.87
C ALA A 402 19.27 4.52 9.05
N SER A 403 19.63 3.74 8.02
CA SER A 403 19.45 2.28 8.01
C SER A 403 20.67 1.56 7.44
N THR A 404 20.84 0.29 7.78
CA THR A 404 21.89 -0.59 7.22
C THR A 404 21.30 -2.00 7.01
N LYS A 405 22.08 -2.94 6.51
CA LYS A 405 21.72 -4.36 6.39
C LYS A 405 22.72 -5.25 7.11
N ASP A 406 22.22 -6.24 7.83
CA ASP A 406 23.07 -7.31 8.36
C ASP A 406 23.50 -8.29 7.25
N PHE A 407 24.40 -9.23 7.57
CA PHE A 407 24.84 -10.22 6.59
C PHE A 407 23.73 -11.23 6.20
N ASN A 408 22.70 -11.39 7.03
CA ASN A 408 21.49 -12.15 6.72
C ASN A 408 20.49 -11.36 5.83
N ASP A 409 20.90 -10.20 5.31
CA ASP A 409 20.13 -9.35 4.41
C ASP A 409 18.94 -8.61 5.05
N GLU A 410 18.79 -8.63 6.38
CA GLU A 410 17.66 -7.94 7.02
C GLU A 410 18.00 -6.48 7.36
N VAL A 411 17.09 -5.56 7.00
CA VAL A 411 17.25 -4.11 7.25
C VAL A 411 17.22 -3.78 8.75
N LEU A 412 18.16 -2.95 9.19
CA LEU A 412 18.24 -2.37 10.52
C LEU A 412 18.17 -0.84 10.45
N THR A 413 17.07 -0.25 10.93
CA THR A 413 16.97 1.20 11.17
C THR A 413 17.60 1.52 12.53
N PHE A 414 18.66 2.34 12.56
CA PHE A 414 19.45 2.58 13.77
C PHE A 414 19.38 4.01 14.32
N ALA A 415 18.96 4.97 13.49
CA ALA A 415 18.73 6.36 13.89
C ALA A 415 17.43 6.89 13.28
N LEU A 416 16.72 7.69 14.07
CA LEU A 416 15.50 8.40 13.66
C LEU A 416 15.56 9.84 14.18
N ALA A 417 15.30 10.80 13.30
CA ALA A 417 15.14 12.21 13.65
C ALA A 417 13.81 12.74 13.11
N LEU A 418 13.24 13.72 13.79
CA LEU A 418 12.16 14.58 13.29
C LEU A 418 12.74 15.98 13.11
N VAL A 419 12.59 16.56 11.92
CA VAL A 419 13.05 17.91 11.59
C VAL A 419 11.88 18.72 11.03
N THR A 420 11.83 20.03 11.24
CA THR A 420 10.74 20.87 10.69
C THR A 420 10.74 20.89 9.16
N GLU A 421 11.91 20.80 8.52
CA GLU A 421 12.06 20.87 7.06
C GLU A 421 13.22 19.98 6.59
N GLU A 422 13.07 19.34 5.43
CA GLU A 422 14.17 18.64 4.76
C GLU A 422 15.06 19.67 4.03
N ASN A 423 16.21 20.00 4.62
CA ASN A 423 17.17 20.96 4.07
C ASN A 423 18.61 20.56 4.44
N GLN A 424 19.60 21.31 3.92
CA GLN A 424 21.02 21.00 4.15
C GLN A 424 21.43 21.09 5.62
N GLU A 425 21.04 22.14 6.37
CA GLU A 425 21.37 22.32 7.81
C GLU A 425 20.90 21.13 8.67
N ASN A 426 19.70 20.62 8.38
CA ASN A 426 19.10 19.50 9.12
C ASN A 426 19.71 18.15 8.72
N TRP A 427 20.10 17.97 7.47
CA TRP A 427 20.86 16.79 7.05
C TRP A 427 22.29 16.82 7.61
N GLU A 428 23.02 17.95 7.51
CA GLU A 428 24.38 18.09 8.06
C GLU A 428 24.40 17.78 9.56
N TRP A 429 23.51 18.38 10.36
CA TRP A 429 23.38 18.04 11.78
C TRP A 429 23.10 16.56 12.05
N PHE A 430 22.25 15.91 11.24
CA PHE A 430 21.96 14.49 11.38
C PHE A 430 23.21 13.64 11.11
N LEU A 431 23.95 13.93 10.03
CA LEU A 431 25.17 13.21 9.65
C LEU A 431 26.34 13.51 10.61
N GLU A 432 26.48 14.74 11.08
CA GLU A 432 27.46 15.14 12.10
C GLU A 432 27.19 14.43 13.43
N THR A 433 25.92 14.30 13.83
CA THR A 433 25.55 13.52 15.01
C THR A 433 25.92 12.04 14.83
N LEU A 434 25.66 11.44 13.66
CA LEU A 434 26.11 10.09 13.32
C LEU A 434 27.65 9.96 13.33
N GLN A 435 28.37 10.95 12.81
CA GLN A 435 29.83 11.01 12.81
C GLN A 435 30.41 11.13 14.23
N SER A 436 29.78 11.94 15.09
CA SER A 436 30.18 12.15 16.48
C SER A 436 30.13 10.89 17.34
N THR A 437 29.34 9.88 16.92
CA THR A 437 29.28 8.60 17.62
C THR A 437 30.59 7.80 17.55
N GLN A 438 31.43 8.09 16.56
CA GLN A 438 32.71 7.41 16.30
C GLN A 438 32.62 5.87 16.25
N VAL A 439 31.42 5.35 15.96
CA VAL A 439 31.14 3.90 16.01
C VAL A 439 31.83 3.14 14.88
N VAL A 440 31.90 3.78 13.71
CA VAL A 440 32.52 3.35 12.46
C VAL A 440 32.97 4.61 11.70
N ASP A 441 33.88 4.46 10.74
CA ASP A 441 34.15 5.52 9.77
C ASP A 441 33.10 5.47 8.65
N TRP A 442 32.18 6.43 8.64
CA TRP A 442 31.14 6.54 7.60
C TRP A 442 31.72 6.84 6.21
N ASN A 443 32.93 7.40 6.12
CA ASN A 443 33.65 7.52 4.85
C ASN A 443 34.03 6.15 4.25
N ALA A 444 34.05 5.08 5.04
CA ALA A 444 34.28 3.71 4.59
C ALA A 444 33.00 3.00 4.10
N TYR A 445 31.84 3.67 4.07
CA TYR A 445 30.55 3.10 3.66
C TYR A 445 30.14 3.49 2.23
N THR A 446 29.33 2.64 1.61
CA THR A 446 28.50 3.00 0.46
C THR A 446 27.22 3.65 0.98
N VAL A 447 26.93 4.88 0.55
CA VAL A 447 25.73 5.64 0.96
C VAL A 447 24.67 5.51 -0.11
N ILE A 448 23.50 4.94 0.23
CA ILE A 448 22.37 4.79 -0.69
C ILE A 448 21.28 5.79 -0.30
N ALA A 449 21.13 6.84 -1.08
CA ALA A 449 20.34 8.00 -0.70
C ALA A 449 19.74 8.73 -1.90
N GLY A 450 18.66 9.47 -1.67
CA GLY A 450 18.09 10.37 -2.69
C GLY A 450 19.03 11.51 -3.10
N ARG A 451 18.57 12.32 -4.06
CA ARG A 451 19.24 13.55 -4.53
C ARG A 451 18.46 14.82 -4.13
N THR A 452 17.72 14.76 -3.03
CA THR A 452 16.92 15.88 -2.53
C THR A 452 17.80 17.09 -2.22
N ARG A 453 17.23 18.30 -2.33
CA ARG A 453 17.96 19.57 -2.17
C ARG A 453 18.43 19.77 -0.73
N GLY A 454 19.62 19.26 -0.44
CA GLY A 454 20.30 19.40 0.85
C GLY A 454 21.04 18.11 1.23
N LEU A 455 20.44 16.94 0.99
CA LEU A 455 21.02 15.64 1.33
C LEU A 455 22.34 15.38 0.60
N GLN A 456 22.37 15.54 -0.72
CA GLN A 456 23.60 15.32 -1.50
C GLN A 456 24.73 16.28 -1.07
N SER A 457 24.40 17.55 -0.79
CA SER A 457 25.37 18.53 -0.27
C SER A 457 25.88 18.11 1.12
N ALA A 458 24.99 17.73 2.03
CA ALA A 458 25.33 17.31 3.39
C ALA A 458 26.25 16.09 3.42
N ILE A 459 25.98 15.09 2.57
CA ILE A 459 26.86 13.92 2.40
C ILE A 459 28.25 14.37 1.96
N PHE A 460 28.35 15.30 0.99
CA PHE A 460 29.64 15.82 0.53
C PHE A 460 30.37 16.68 1.57
N THR A 461 29.64 17.45 2.40
CA THR A 461 30.23 18.23 3.50
C THR A 461 30.78 17.33 4.61
N VAL A 462 29.97 16.37 5.09
CA VAL A 462 30.26 15.62 6.33
C VAL A 462 31.02 14.32 6.05
N TRP A 463 30.71 13.63 4.95
CA TRP A 463 31.32 12.35 4.54
C TRP A 463 31.93 12.43 3.13
N PRO A 464 32.90 13.34 2.86
CA PRO A 464 33.42 13.64 1.53
C PRO A 464 34.07 12.45 0.80
N GLN A 465 34.44 11.39 1.51
CA GLN A 465 35.07 10.18 0.96
C GLN A 465 34.11 8.97 0.91
N ALA A 466 32.86 9.13 1.34
CA ALA A 466 31.82 8.11 1.20
C ALA A 466 31.31 8.05 -0.26
N CYS A 467 31.03 6.84 -0.74
CA CYS A 467 30.59 6.66 -2.12
C CYS A 467 29.05 6.72 -2.20
N HIS A 468 28.51 7.80 -2.76
CA HIS A 468 27.06 8.02 -2.88
C HIS A 468 26.48 7.32 -4.12
N HIS A 469 25.69 6.27 -3.88
CA HIS A 469 24.79 5.69 -4.88
C HIS A 469 23.41 6.34 -4.76
N PHE A 470 22.88 6.83 -5.86
CA PHE A 470 21.55 7.43 -5.91
C PHE A 470 20.48 6.35 -5.76
N CYS A 471 19.49 6.62 -4.94
CA CYS A 471 18.32 5.77 -4.80
C CYS A 471 17.49 5.83 -6.10
N MET A 472 17.41 4.71 -6.83
CA MET A 472 16.66 4.59 -8.07
C MET A 472 15.16 4.80 -7.88
N ARG A 473 14.63 4.44 -6.71
CA ARG A 473 13.23 4.74 -6.35
C ARG A 473 12.99 6.24 -6.31
N ARG A 474 13.89 7.03 -5.68
CA ARG A 474 13.80 8.50 -5.62
C ARG A 474 14.00 9.17 -6.98
N ILE A 475 14.91 8.66 -7.82
CA ILE A 475 15.05 9.09 -9.22
C ILE A 475 13.73 8.87 -9.99
N VAL A 476 13.07 7.73 -9.81
CA VAL A 476 11.81 7.41 -10.51
C VAL A 476 10.62 8.21 -9.96
N GLU A 477 10.48 8.32 -8.63
CA GLU A 477 9.33 8.92 -7.96
C GLU A 477 9.39 10.45 -7.91
N ASP A 478 10.49 10.99 -7.40
CA ASP A 478 10.61 12.42 -7.12
C ASP A 478 11.06 13.18 -8.38
N GLU A 479 12.07 12.65 -9.10
CA GLU A 479 12.65 13.35 -10.24
C GLU A 479 11.88 13.08 -11.55
N LEU A 480 11.75 11.82 -12.00
CA LEU A 480 11.10 11.48 -13.26
C LEU A 480 9.57 11.70 -13.22
N MET A 481 8.86 11.09 -12.26
CA MET A 481 7.40 11.21 -12.18
C MET A 481 6.93 12.56 -11.65
N THR A 482 7.53 13.09 -10.59
CA THR A 482 7.01 14.32 -9.94
C THR A 482 7.58 15.60 -10.55
N ALA A 483 8.90 15.78 -10.56
CA ALA A 483 9.53 17.01 -11.06
C ALA A 483 9.47 17.14 -12.59
N LYS A 484 9.78 16.07 -13.33
CA LYS A 484 9.75 16.06 -14.81
C LYS A 484 8.39 15.68 -15.40
N LYS A 485 7.45 15.18 -14.59
CA LYS A 485 6.09 14.80 -15.01
C LYS A 485 6.05 13.75 -16.12
N ILE A 486 7.05 12.86 -16.13
CA ILE A 486 7.16 11.77 -17.11
C ILE A 486 6.27 10.60 -16.66
N PRO A 487 5.24 10.21 -17.44
CA PRO A 487 4.31 9.16 -17.05
C PRO A 487 5.00 7.79 -17.07
N MET A 488 4.97 7.09 -15.94
CA MET A 488 5.66 5.82 -15.74
C MET A 488 4.68 4.67 -15.48
N THR A 489 4.71 3.64 -16.32
CA THR A 489 4.03 2.36 -16.08
C THR A 489 4.94 1.42 -15.28
N PRO A 490 4.41 0.37 -14.61
CA PRO A 490 5.23 -0.61 -13.90
C PRO A 490 6.37 -1.17 -14.76
N ASP A 491 6.10 -1.56 -16.02
CA ASP A 491 7.12 -2.10 -16.95
C ASP A 491 8.22 -1.09 -17.29
N LYS A 492 7.89 0.20 -17.39
CA LYS A 492 8.88 1.27 -17.60
C LYS A 492 9.74 1.48 -16.37
N LYS A 493 9.14 1.42 -15.17
CA LYS A 493 9.86 1.50 -13.89
C LYS A 493 10.81 0.31 -13.75
N GLN A 494 10.32 -0.90 -14.03
CA GLN A 494 11.11 -2.13 -14.08
C GLN A 494 12.29 -1.99 -15.04
N SER A 495 12.07 -1.52 -16.28
CA SER A 495 13.13 -1.32 -17.28
C SER A 495 14.22 -0.32 -16.83
N ILE A 496 13.88 0.70 -16.02
CA ILE A 496 14.84 1.65 -15.46
C ILE A 496 15.68 1.00 -14.36
N PHE A 497 15.05 0.21 -13.48
CA PHE A 497 15.78 -0.56 -12.48
C PHE A 497 16.65 -1.64 -13.14
N ASP A 498 16.15 -2.29 -14.18
CA ASP A 498 16.92 -3.29 -14.93
C ASP A 498 18.17 -2.68 -15.57
N LEU A 499 18.06 -1.44 -16.07
CA LEU A 499 19.18 -0.66 -16.59
C LEU A 499 20.20 -0.31 -15.48
N ALA A 500 19.73 0.11 -14.30
CA ALA A 500 20.58 0.39 -13.14
C ALA A 500 21.29 -0.86 -12.60
N ARG A 501 20.67 -2.03 -12.70
CA ARG A 501 21.22 -3.35 -12.32
C ARG A 501 22.30 -3.89 -13.26
N SER A 502 22.57 -3.26 -14.40
CA SER A 502 23.49 -3.80 -15.42
C SER A 502 24.86 -4.16 -14.83
N ASP A 503 25.36 -5.33 -15.17
CA ASP A 503 26.64 -5.89 -14.73
C ASP A 503 27.79 -5.60 -15.72
N SER A 504 27.49 -4.91 -16.82
CA SER A 504 28.46 -4.48 -17.84
C SER A 504 27.94 -3.35 -18.72
N GLU A 505 28.87 -2.61 -19.35
CA GLU A 505 28.51 -1.55 -20.30
C GLU A 505 27.72 -2.06 -21.51
N THR A 506 28.03 -3.26 -22.03
CA THR A 506 27.30 -3.85 -23.18
C THR A 506 25.86 -4.20 -22.85
N GLU A 507 25.60 -4.66 -21.63
CA GLU A 507 24.25 -4.91 -21.10
C GLU A 507 23.48 -3.60 -20.95
N TYR A 508 24.09 -2.60 -20.32
CA TYR A 508 23.54 -1.26 -20.15
C TYR A 508 23.16 -0.63 -21.49
N ASP A 509 24.05 -0.71 -22.48
CA ASP A 509 23.82 -0.14 -23.81
C ASP A 509 22.65 -0.82 -24.54
N THR A 510 22.49 -2.13 -24.34
CA THR A 510 21.40 -2.92 -24.91
C THR A 510 20.06 -2.54 -24.27
N LEU A 511 20.02 -2.47 -22.93
CA LEU A 511 18.85 -2.05 -22.17
C LEU A 511 18.47 -0.59 -22.45
N ARG A 512 19.46 0.31 -22.53
CA ARG A 512 19.26 1.73 -22.87
C ARG A 512 18.65 1.87 -24.26
N LYS A 513 19.16 1.15 -25.27
CA LYS A 513 18.59 1.14 -26.63
C LYS A 513 17.15 0.61 -26.66
N ALA A 514 16.79 -0.33 -25.80
CA ALA A 514 15.41 -0.78 -25.63
C ALA A 514 14.53 0.28 -24.93
N LEU A 515 15.03 0.92 -23.87
CA LEU A 515 14.31 1.93 -23.09
C LEU A 515 14.07 3.22 -23.89
N VAL A 516 15.00 3.65 -24.74
CA VAL A 516 14.80 4.81 -25.65
C VAL A 516 13.54 4.63 -26.50
N ARG A 517 13.30 3.42 -27.02
CA ARG A 517 12.13 3.10 -27.87
C ARG A 517 10.79 3.19 -27.13
N THR A 518 10.79 3.13 -25.80
CA THR A 518 9.55 3.11 -24.98
C THR A 518 9.39 4.37 -24.11
N ASN A 519 10.49 5.04 -23.77
CA ASN A 519 10.50 6.21 -22.89
C ASN A 519 11.77 7.08 -23.08
N GLU A 520 11.99 7.60 -24.29
CA GLU A 520 13.08 8.53 -24.61
C GLU A 520 13.27 9.65 -23.58
N ALA A 521 12.18 10.30 -23.14
CA ALA A 521 12.25 11.40 -22.16
C ALA A 521 12.87 10.99 -20.80
N ALA A 522 12.68 9.75 -20.36
CA ALA A 522 13.34 9.24 -19.15
C ALA A 522 14.83 8.97 -19.41
N VAL A 523 15.18 8.42 -20.59
CA VAL A 523 16.58 8.17 -20.95
C VAL A 523 17.36 9.48 -21.07
N THR A 524 16.82 10.51 -21.74
CA THR A 524 17.45 11.83 -21.83
C THR A 524 17.74 12.45 -20.46
N TYR A 525 16.87 12.20 -19.47
CA TYR A 525 17.13 12.62 -18.09
C TYR A 525 18.21 11.74 -17.42
N LEU A 526 18.13 10.40 -17.56
CA LEU A 526 19.11 9.49 -16.95
C LEU A 526 20.53 9.68 -17.53
N ASP A 527 20.65 10.01 -18.81
CA ASP A 527 21.91 10.35 -19.47
C ASP A 527 22.54 11.66 -18.94
N SER A 528 21.76 12.53 -18.28
CA SER A 528 22.29 13.72 -17.60
C SER A 528 22.88 13.41 -16.21
N LEU A 529 22.69 12.19 -15.70
CA LEU A 529 23.27 11.70 -14.46
C LEU A 529 24.54 10.89 -14.72
N ASP A 530 25.59 11.14 -13.93
CA ASP A 530 26.83 10.34 -14.01
C ASP A 530 26.54 8.87 -13.65
N ARG A 531 26.76 7.97 -14.63
CA ARG A 531 26.49 6.53 -14.54
C ARG A 531 27.10 5.92 -13.29
N LYS A 532 28.29 6.38 -12.86
CA LYS A 532 29.00 5.83 -11.70
C LYS A 532 28.24 5.97 -10.39
N ASN A 533 27.25 6.85 -10.32
CA ASN A 533 26.47 7.09 -9.11
C ASN A 533 25.10 6.37 -9.11
N TRP A 534 24.71 5.67 -10.16
CA TRP A 534 23.38 5.01 -10.20
C TRP A 534 23.31 3.68 -10.95
N VAL A 535 24.38 3.29 -11.66
CA VAL A 535 24.48 2.01 -12.37
C VAL A 535 25.52 1.13 -11.70
N LYS A 536 25.14 -0.11 -11.36
CA LYS A 536 25.95 -1.07 -10.59
C LYS A 536 27.38 -1.23 -11.14
N TYR A 537 27.55 -1.60 -12.42
CA TYR A 537 28.91 -1.82 -12.95
C TYR A 537 29.79 -0.56 -12.90
N ALA A 538 29.23 0.59 -13.26
CA ALA A 538 29.96 1.85 -13.29
C ALA A 538 30.33 2.33 -11.87
N PHE A 539 29.47 2.06 -10.87
CA PHE A 539 29.75 2.31 -9.47
C PHE A 539 30.91 1.44 -8.96
N LEU A 540 30.86 0.14 -9.24
CA LEU A 540 31.89 -0.82 -8.83
C LEU A 540 33.24 -0.54 -9.49
N GLU A 541 33.26 -0.19 -10.77
CA GLU A 541 34.48 0.19 -11.49
C GLU A 541 35.12 1.46 -10.95
N ALA A 542 34.32 2.50 -10.70
CA ALA A 542 34.78 3.82 -10.26
C ALA A 542 35.19 3.86 -8.78
N PHE A 543 34.46 3.18 -7.91
CA PHE A 543 34.64 3.28 -6.46
C PHE A 543 35.24 2.05 -5.80
N ARG A 544 35.19 0.88 -6.44
CA ARG A 544 35.64 -0.42 -5.88
C ARG A 544 35.00 -0.74 -4.54
N ARG A 545 33.71 -0.40 -4.38
CA ARG A 545 32.91 -0.66 -3.18
C ARG A 545 31.60 -1.38 -3.50
N PRO A 546 31.19 -2.35 -2.67
CA PRO A 546 29.92 -3.04 -2.84
C PRO A 546 28.73 -2.10 -2.64
N THR A 547 27.68 -2.26 -3.46
CA THR A 547 26.33 -1.83 -3.11
C THR A 547 25.54 -2.96 -2.45
N PHE A 548 26.02 -4.20 -2.52
CA PHE A 548 25.33 -5.41 -2.05
C PHE A 548 23.98 -5.62 -2.74
N ASN A 549 23.93 -5.44 -4.07
CA ASN A 549 22.75 -5.52 -4.92
C ASN A 549 21.70 -4.41 -4.70
N GLU A 550 21.95 -3.48 -3.78
CA GLU A 550 21.00 -2.43 -3.40
C GLU A 550 20.97 -1.30 -4.41
N LEU A 551 19.76 -0.83 -4.69
CA LEU A 551 19.48 0.34 -5.53
C LEU A 551 18.54 1.34 -4.86
N THR A 552 18.06 1.07 -3.63
CA THR A 552 17.02 1.87 -2.98
C THR A 552 17.36 2.24 -1.53
N SER A 553 16.94 3.44 -1.12
CA SER A 553 17.15 3.98 0.23
C SER A 553 16.22 3.36 1.29
N ASP A 554 15.31 2.48 0.90
CA ASP A 554 14.58 1.61 1.81
C ASP A 554 15.24 0.24 2.01
N LEU A 555 16.34 -0.07 1.30
CA LEU A 555 17.11 -1.33 1.41
C LEU A 555 16.22 -2.58 1.27
N SER A 556 15.27 -2.54 0.34
CA SER A 556 14.21 -3.55 0.20
C SER A 556 14.53 -4.66 -0.80
N MET A 557 15.65 -4.58 -1.53
CA MET A 557 16.07 -5.65 -2.44
C MET A 557 16.42 -6.91 -1.66
N SER A 558 15.69 -8.00 -1.81
CA SER A 558 16.08 -9.27 -1.18
C SER A 558 17.21 -9.94 -1.95
N LEU A 559 18.08 -10.67 -1.26
CA LEU A 559 18.93 -11.68 -1.90
C LEU A 559 18.05 -12.59 -2.79
N GLY A 560 18.45 -12.75 -4.05
CA GLY A 560 17.81 -13.66 -5.01
C GLY A 560 16.48 -13.22 -5.62
N SER A 561 15.95 -12.02 -5.32
CA SER A 561 14.67 -11.55 -5.91
C SER A 561 14.86 -10.69 -7.16
N ASP A 562 14.35 -11.14 -8.31
CA ASP A 562 14.23 -10.32 -9.54
C ASP A 562 12.96 -9.43 -9.57
N GLU A 563 11.99 -9.67 -8.68
CA GLU A 563 10.75 -8.88 -8.61
C GLU A 563 11.00 -7.52 -7.96
N LEU A 564 10.58 -6.44 -8.63
CA LEU A 564 11.19 -5.12 -8.39
C LEU A 564 10.20 -3.94 -8.27
N PHE A 565 8.88 -4.14 -8.36
CA PHE A 565 7.93 -3.02 -8.24
C PHE A 565 6.63 -3.21 -7.44
N SER A 566 6.05 -4.40 -7.34
CA SER A 566 4.84 -4.60 -6.52
C SER A 566 5.15 -4.66 -5.01
N GLN A 567 6.38 -5.03 -4.65
CA GLN A 567 6.77 -5.30 -3.25
C GLN A 567 7.54 -4.15 -2.59
N HIS A 568 8.18 -3.25 -3.35
CA HIS A 568 9.13 -2.26 -2.81
C HIS A 568 8.53 -0.90 -2.44
N ALA A 569 7.24 -0.68 -2.69
CA ALA A 569 6.52 0.45 -2.13
C ALA A 569 6.38 0.24 -0.61
N SER A 570 7.30 0.83 0.15
CA SER A 570 7.25 0.86 1.62
C SER A 570 7.43 -0.47 2.36
N ALA A 571 7.99 -1.54 1.80
CA ALA A 571 8.19 -2.81 2.55
C ALA A 571 8.95 -2.62 3.87
N SER A 572 10.10 -1.93 3.81
CA SER A 572 10.92 -1.68 5.01
C SER A 572 10.32 -0.59 5.90
N HIS A 573 9.56 0.36 5.33
CA HIS A 573 8.77 1.32 6.10
C HIS A 573 7.65 0.61 6.90
N ILE A 574 6.80 -0.18 6.25
CA ILE A 574 5.71 -0.97 6.87
C ILE A 574 6.28 -1.91 7.93
N THR A 575 7.42 -2.55 7.64
CA THR A 575 8.11 -3.40 8.61
C THR A 575 8.55 -2.64 9.86
N TRP A 576 9.01 -1.39 9.72
CA TRP A 576 9.55 -0.60 10.85
C TRP A 576 8.53 0.29 11.57
N PHE A 577 7.48 0.72 10.88
CA PHE A 577 6.54 1.77 11.32
C PHE A 577 5.07 1.36 11.25
N GLY A 578 4.75 0.22 10.63
CA GLY A 578 3.39 -0.32 10.47
C GLY A 578 2.70 0.09 9.16
N GLU A 579 1.52 -0.49 8.93
CA GLU A 579 0.63 -0.12 7.80
C GLU A 579 -0.02 1.26 8.01
N ASP A 580 -0.21 1.67 9.27
CA ASP A 580 -0.72 3.01 9.60
C ASP A 580 0.35 4.08 9.31
N PRO A 581 0.00 5.19 8.64
CA PRO A 581 0.96 6.24 8.32
C PRO A 581 1.48 6.92 9.59
N VAL A 582 2.80 6.85 9.80
CA VAL A 582 3.46 7.58 10.89
C VAL A 582 3.48 9.07 10.56
N GLY A 583 2.67 9.81 11.31
CA GLY A 583 2.49 11.25 11.17
C GLY A 583 3.41 12.07 12.06
N SER A 584 4.02 13.12 11.50
CA SER A 584 4.84 14.09 12.25
C SER A 584 4.02 14.90 13.26
N SER A 585 2.69 14.92 13.16
CA SER A 585 1.77 15.49 14.16
C SER A 585 1.72 14.71 15.48
N GLN A 586 2.22 13.48 15.53
CA GLN A 586 2.23 12.65 16.74
C GLN A 586 3.61 12.03 17.02
N PRO A 587 4.64 12.86 17.28
CA PRO A 587 6.01 12.39 17.43
C PRO A 587 6.23 11.42 18.59
N LEU A 588 5.53 11.60 19.72
CA LEU A 588 5.61 10.69 20.85
C LEU A 588 5.25 9.24 20.46
N PHE A 589 4.21 9.09 19.63
CA PHE A 589 3.77 7.80 19.11
C PHE A 589 4.73 7.23 18.06
N ALA A 590 5.25 8.08 17.16
CA ALA A 590 6.22 7.68 16.15
C ALA A 590 7.52 7.10 16.76
N PHE A 591 8.09 7.79 17.75
CA PHE A 591 9.27 7.30 18.47
C PHE A 591 8.93 6.06 19.31
N ASN A 592 7.74 5.98 19.92
CA ASN A 592 7.31 4.77 20.64
C ASN A 592 7.19 3.54 19.71
N GLN A 593 6.57 3.68 18.53
CA GLN A 593 6.52 2.65 17.49
C GLN A 593 7.93 2.16 17.13
N TYR A 594 8.84 3.08 16.81
CA TYR A 594 10.23 2.78 16.50
C TYR A 594 10.93 2.00 17.64
N PHE A 595 10.75 2.42 18.90
CA PHE A 595 11.34 1.77 20.07
C PHE A 595 10.79 0.36 20.32
N MET A 596 9.46 0.18 20.22
CA MET A 596 8.82 -1.12 20.35
C MET A 596 9.29 -2.07 19.24
N LYS A 597 9.36 -1.59 18.00
CA LYS A 597 9.82 -2.37 16.85
C LYS A 597 11.30 -2.75 16.96
N LEU A 598 12.15 -1.85 17.43
CA LEU A 598 13.56 -2.13 17.67
C LEU A 598 13.75 -3.27 18.68
N ALA A 599 13.01 -3.23 19.79
CA ALA A 599 13.02 -4.29 20.80
C ALA A 599 12.53 -5.64 20.25
N GLU A 600 11.43 -5.62 19.49
CA GLU A 600 10.84 -6.80 18.83
C GLU A 600 11.84 -7.43 17.85
N ILE A 601 12.45 -6.65 16.95
CA ILE A 601 13.40 -7.13 15.94
C ILE A 601 14.64 -7.73 16.61
N PHE A 602 15.22 -7.05 17.61
CA PHE A 602 16.38 -7.57 18.33
C PHE A 602 16.07 -8.88 19.06
N HIS A 603 14.88 -9.01 19.66
CA HIS A 603 14.45 -10.27 20.26
C HIS A 603 14.25 -11.37 19.22
N ARG A 604 13.48 -11.08 18.15
CA ARG A 604 13.16 -12.02 17.06
C ARG A 604 14.42 -12.57 16.39
N ARG A 605 15.38 -11.70 16.03
CA ARG A 605 16.65 -12.10 15.39
C ARG A 605 17.51 -12.97 16.32
N ARG A 606 17.57 -12.69 17.63
CA ARG A 606 18.25 -13.60 18.58
C ARG A 606 17.58 -14.97 18.67
N GLN A 607 16.24 -15.05 18.64
CA GLN A 607 15.55 -16.35 18.74
C GLN A 607 15.63 -17.17 17.44
N SER A 608 15.64 -16.55 16.26
CA SER A 608 15.58 -17.26 14.96
C SER A 608 16.78 -18.19 14.70
N VAL A 609 17.94 -17.89 15.30
CA VAL A 609 19.17 -18.68 15.16
C VAL A 609 19.61 -19.39 16.45
N LYS A 610 18.85 -19.27 17.56
CA LYS A 610 19.27 -19.73 18.90
C LYS A 610 19.69 -21.21 18.98
N MET A 611 19.09 -22.06 18.14
CA MET A 611 19.36 -23.51 18.11
C MET A 611 20.33 -23.94 17.00
N ARG A 612 20.89 -22.99 16.23
CA ARG A 612 21.82 -23.28 15.13
C ARG A 612 23.28 -23.19 15.59
N PRO A 613 24.20 -23.99 15.03
CA PRO A 613 25.64 -23.86 15.29
C PRO A 613 26.19 -22.48 14.92
N VAL A 614 27.00 -21.90 15.80
CA VAL A 614 27.47 -20.50 15.65
C VAL A 614 28.42 -20.26 14.47
N LEU A 615 29.13 -21.29 14.02
CA LEU A 615 30.08 -21.21 12.89
C LEU A 615 29.41 -21.41 11.52
N GLU A 616 28.12 -21.76 11.47
CA GLU A 616 27.38 -21.88 10.21
C GLU A 616 27.06 -20.51 9.61
N LEU A 617 26.77 -20.51 8.30
CA LEU A 617 26.22 -19.36 7.59
C LEU A 617 24.86 -18.93 8.18
N VAL A 618 24.62 -17.63 8.16
CA VAL A 618 23.28 -17.08 8.43
C VAL A 618 22.24 -17.62 7.42
N PRO A 619 20.98 -17.84 7.83
CA PRO A 619 20.01 -18.63 7.04
C PRO A 619 19.82 -18.19 5.58
N LEU A 620 19.79 -16.89 5.30
CA LEU A 620 19.62 -16.38 3.93
C LEU A 620 20.90 -16.45 3.10
N ARG A 621 22.10 -16.43 3.72
CA ARG A 621 23.37 -16.67 3.01
C ARG A 621 23.58 -18.15 2.71
N ASP A 622 23.17 -19.06 3.60
CA ASP A 622 23.15 -20.49 3.28
C ASP A 622 22.17 -20.76 2.12
N ALA A 623 20.93 -20.26 2.18
CA ALA A 623 19.97 -20.40 1.10
C ALA A 623 20.49 -19.82 -0.23
N GLN A 624 21.14 -18.65 -0.20
CA GLN A 624 21.80 -18.07 -1.36
C GLN A 624 22.93 -18.99 -1.87
N LEU A 625 23.76 -19.55 -1.00
CA LEU A 625 24.83 -20.47 -1.38
C LEU A 625 24.29 -21.73 -2.07
N GLN A 626 23.21 -22.32 -1.57
CA GLN A 626 22.55 -23.47 -2.21
C GLN A 626 22.02 -23.13 -3.60
N GLN A 627 21.47 -21.92 -3.80
CA GLN A 627 21.05 -21.46 -5.13
C GLN A 627 22.25 -21.28 -6.09
N ILE A 628 23.35 -20.70 -5.60
CA ILE A 628 24.56 -20.49 -6.40
C ILE A 628 25.20 -21.84 -6.78
N LEU A 629 25.24 -22.82 -5.87
CA LEU A 629 25.70 -24.18 -6.13
C LEU A 629 24.83 -24.92 -7.16
N GLN A 630 23.51 -24.72 -7.16
CA GLN A 630 22.65 -25.25 -8.21
C GLN A 630 22.86 -24.53 -9.56
N GLY A 631 23.21 -23.24 -9.51
CA GLY A 631 23.58 -22.44 -10.68
C GLY A 631 24.93 -22.82 -11.30
N SER A 632 25.95 -23.14 -10.50
CA SER A 632 27.30 -23.52 -10.97
C SER A 632 27.25 -24.76 -11.86
N GLN A 633 26.40 -25.75 -11.54
CA GLN A 633 26.21 -26.97 -12.35
C GLN A 633 25.70 -26.71 -13.78
N ARG A 634 25.30 -25.46 -14.12
CA ARG A 634 24.88 -25.05 -15.46
C ARG A 634 25.91 -24.13 -16.13
N CYS A 635 27.14 -24.10 -15.64
CA CYS A 635 28.25 -23.39 -16.25
C CYS A 635 29.10 -24.30 -17.15
N GLU A 636 29.68 -23.70 -18.18
CA GLU A 636 30.82 -24.27 -18.91
C GLU A 636 32.06 -23.40 -18.66
N SER A 637 33.23 -23.98 -18.87
CA SER A 637 34.50 -23.33 -18.54
C SER A 637 35.63 -23.70 -19.48
N ILE A 638 36.51 -22.72 -19.74
CA ILE A 638 37.81 -22.91 -20.36
C ILE A 638 38.86 -22.57 -19.28
N PRO A 639 39.69 -23.52 -18.83
CA PRO A 639 40.76 -23.24 -17.89
C PRO A 639 41.84 -22.37 -18.57
N CYS A 640 42.36 -21.39 -17.83
CA CYS A 640 43.50 -20.57 -18.25
C CYS A 640 44.70 -20.85 -17.33
N ALA A 641 45.82 -20.17 -17.55
CA ALA A 641 46.99 -20.30 -16.69
C ALA A 641 46.77 -19.64 -15.31
N ASN A 642 47.44 -20.16 -14.28
CA ASN A 642 47.62 -19.53 -12.96
C ASN A 642 46.32 -19.27 -12.16
N GLY A 643 45.38 -20.23 -12.12
CA GLY A 643 44.14 -20.10 -11.33
C GLY A 643 43.12 -19.11 -11.91
N LEU A 644 43.27 -18.79 -13.20
CA LEU A 644 42.32 -18.03 -13.99
C LEU A 644 41.42 -18.98 -14.79
N TYR A 645 40.14 -18.65 -14.86
CA TYR A 645 39.16 -19.42 -15.64
C TYR A 645 38.29 -18.47 -16.47
N MET A 646 37.97 -18.85 -17.70
CA MET A 646 36.84 -18.27 -18.42
C MET A 646 35.63 -19.17 -18.15
N VAL A 647 34.55 -18.62 -17.59
CA VAL A 647 33.34 -19.37 -17.22
C VAL A 647 32.11 -18.68 -17.83
N ARG A 648 31.14 -19.45 -18.31
CA ARG A 648 29.90 -18.95 -18.92
C ARG A 648 28.69 -19.72 -18.39
N TYR A 649 27.65 -19.02 -17.96
CA TYR A 649 26.39 -19.64 -17.53
C TYR A 649 25.47 -19.98 -18.71
N LEU A 650 24.99 -21.22 -18.77
CA LEU A 650 24.12 -21.73 -19.84
C LEU A 650 22.63 -21.72 -19.47
N GLY A 651 22.28 -21.20 -18.29
CA GLY A 651 20.89 -21.06 -17.87
C GLY A 651 20.20 -19.81 -18.41
N ALA A 652 18.93 -19.64 -18.03
CA ALA A 652 18.18 -18.43 -18.34
C ALA A 652 18.75 -17.25 -17.53
N THR A 653 19.12 -16.18 -18.22
CA THR A 653 19.48 -14.90 -17.60
C THR A 653 18.24 -14.00 -17.47
N ARG A 654 18.32 -13.01 -16.58
CA ARG A 654 17.33 -11.93 -16.42
C ARG A 654 16.88 -11.32 -17.75
N LEU A 655 17.83 -11.06 -18.66
CA LEU A 655 17.56 -10.45 -19.97
C LEU A 655 17.16 -11.43 -21.07
N LYS A 656 17.16 -12.75 -20.80
CA LYS A 656 16.93 -13.82 -21.79
C LYS A 656 17.94 -13.82 -22.95
N ILE A 657 19.09 -13.19 -22.74
CA ILE A 657 20.27 -13.20 -23.62
C ILE A 657 21.27 -14.22 -23.04
N PRO A 658 21.99 -15.03 -23.84
CA PRO A 658 23.03 -15.91 -23.31
C PRO A 658 24.05 -15.12 -22.47
N ASP A 659 24.49 -15.68 -21.34
CA ASP A 659 25.58 -15.09 -20.56
C ASP A 659 26.85 -15.00 -21.42
N SER A 660 27.64 -13.95 -21.21
CA SER A 660 28.96 -13.82 -21.85
C SER A 660 30.03 -14.50 -21.00
N TRP A 661 31.16 -14.85 -21.63
CA TRP A 661 32.30 -15.39 -20.90
C TRP A 661 32.79 -14.40 -19.83
N ARG A 662 32.87 -14.88 -18.59
CA ARG A 662 33.39 -14.14 -17.44
C ARG A 662 34.77 -14.66 -17.07
N HIS A 663 35.71 -13.76 -16.82
CA HIS A 663 37.01 -14.13 -16.28
C HIS A 663 36.88 -14.21 -14.76
N VAL A 664 37.32 -15.33 -14.19
CA VAL A 664 37.32 -15.64 -12.76
C VAL A 664 38.77 -15.75 -12.30
N ASN A 665 39.10 -15.04 -11.23
CA ASN A 665 40.38 -15.06 -10.54
C ASN A 665 40.15 -15.54 -9.10
N LEU A 666 40.39 -16.83 -8.88
CA LEU A 666 40.17 -17.47 -7.57
C LEU A 666 41.16 -16.97 -6.49
N VAL A 667 42.30 -16.43 -6.89
CA VAL A 667 43.32 -15.89 -5.96
C VAL A 667 42.93 -14.49 -5.49
N GLY A 668 42.46 -13.63 -6.41
CA GLY A 668 42.05 -12.25 -6.10
C GLY A 668 40.62 -12.10 -5.56
N TRP A 669 39.81 -13.16 -5.56
CA TRP A 669 38.36 -13.10 -5.33
C TRP A 669 37.64 -12.16 -6.32
N GLU A 670 38.02 -12.22 -7.59
CA GLU A 670 37.45 -11.38 -8.65
C GLU A 670 36.73 -12.22 -9.70
N CYS A 671 35.57 -11.73 -10.14
CA CYS A 671 34.93 -12.18 -11.37
C CYS A 671 34.50 -10.98 -12.20
N THR A 672 34.56 -11.07 -13.54
CA THR A 672 34.05 -10.01 -14.44
C THR A 672 32.53 -10.01 -14.58
N CYS A 673 31.79 -10.80 -13.79
CA CYS A 673 30.36 -10.56 -13.52
C CYS A 673 30.14 -9.53 -12.42
N GLN A 674 31.20 -9.14 -11.68
CA GLN A 674 31.22 -8.19 -10.57
C GLN A 674 30.38 -8.57 -9.32
N ASP A 675 29.47 -9.54 -9.40
CA ASP A 675 28.68 -10.04 -8.27
C ASP A 675 29.53 -10.50 -7.08
N TRP A 676 30.68 -11.14 -7.31
CA TRP A 676 31.52 -11.64 -6.20
C TRP A 676 32.01 -10.47 -5.34
N GLN A 677 32.48 -9.41 -5.99
CA GLN A 677 32.98 -8.19 -5.37
C GLN A 677 31.85 -7.35 -4.76
N ASP A 678 30.69 -7.27 -5.42
CA ASP A 678 29.52 -6.54 -4.94
C ASP A 678 28.83 -7.20 -3.75
N GLN A 679 28.69 -8.53 -3.77
CA GLN A 679 28.04 -9.27 -2.69
C GLN A 679 28.97 -9.56 -1.52
N GLN A 680 30.29 -9.48 -1.74
CA GLN A 680 31.32 -10.04 -0.86
C GLN A 680 31.06 -11.53 -0.55
N PHE A 681 30.57 -12.24 -1.56
CA PHE A 681 30.12 -13.63 -1.50
C PHE A 681 30.26 -14.26 -2.90
N PRO A 682 30.71 -15.52 -3.06
CA PRO A 682 31.05 -16.08 -4.38
C PRO A 682 29.86 -16.06 -5.34
N CYS A 683 30.12 -15.68 -6.60
CA CYS A 683 29.16 -15.85 -7.68
C CYS A 683 29.17 -17.29 -8.24
N LEU A 684 28.20 -17.63 -9.09
CA LEU A 684 28.11 -18.97 -9.71
C LEU A 684 29.36 -19.32 -10.54
N HIS A 685 29.99 -18.33 -11.18
CA HIS A 685 31.22 -18.52 -11.94
C HIS A 685 32.41 -18.85 -11.03
N ALA A 686 32.47 -18.23 -9.84
CA ALA A 686 33.50 -18.46 -8.84
C ALA A 686 33.38 -19.85 -8.21
N ILE A 687 32.15 -20.28 -7.89
CA ILE A 687 31.91 -21.64 -7.38
C ILE A 687 32.28 -22.68 -8.43
N HIS A 688 31.83 -22.53 -9.69
CA HIS A 688 32.19 -23.45 -10.77
C HIS A 688 33.71 -23.57 -10.97
N ALA A 689 34.44 -22.45 -10.97
CA ALA A 689 35.89 -22.48 -11.08
C ALA A 689 36.56 -23.16 -9.87
N ALA A 690 36.05 -22.92 -8.65
CA ALA A 690 36.59 -23.54 -7.42
C ALA A 690 36.34 -25.05 -7.36
N GLU A 691 35.20 -25.54 -7.88
CA GLU A 691 34.92 -26.97 -8.03
C GLU A 691 35.96 -27.67 -8.93
N LEU A 692 36.41 -27.01 -10.01
CA LEU A 692 37.46 -27.53 -10.90
C LEU A 692 38.84 -27.62 -10.24
N GLU A 693 39.17 -26.70 -9.32
CA GLU A 693 40.39 -26.75 -8.49
C GLU A 693 40.25 -27.66 -7.25
N GLN A 694 39.07 -28.26 -7.02
CA GLN A 694 38.73 -28.95 -5.76
C GLN A 694 38.92 -28.07 -4.51
N ARG A 695 38.79 -26.74 -4.68
CA ARG A 695 38.99 -25.76 -3.63
C ARG A 695 37.76 -25.66 -2.73
N ARG A 696 37.96 -25.63 -1.41
CA ARG A 696 36.87 -25.55 -0.43
C ARG A 696 36.13 -24.20 -0.57
N ILE A 697 34.80 -24.26 -0.67
CA ILE A 697 33.92 -23.12 -0.94
C ILE A 697 33.97 -22.06 0.19
N ASP A 698 34.24 -22.47 1.43
CA ASP A 698 34.45 -21.59 2.59
C ASP A 698 35.72 -20.71 2.48
N THR A 699 36.57 -20.91 1.46
CA THR A 699 37.73 -20.07 1.15
C THR A 699 37.47 -19.00 0.08
N LEU A 700 36.19 -18.77 -0.25
CA LEU A 700 35.73 -17.81 -1.27
C LEU A 700 34.97 -16.60 -0.70
N TYR A 701 34.79 -16.53 0.62
CA TYR A 701 34.13 -15.43 1.33
C TYR A 701 34.66 -15.32 2.77
N ASP A 702 34.36 -14.19 3.43
CA ASP A 702 34.62 -14.07 4.87
C ASP A 702 33.58 -14.89 5.66
N THR A 703 34.01 -16.07 6.12
CA THR A 703 33.19 -16.99 6.91
C THR A 703 32.74 -16.37 8.23
N LYS A 704 33.55 -15.52 8.86
CA LYS A 704 33.23 -14.86 10.12
C LYS A 704 32.12 -13.83 9.92
N GLN A 705 32.22 -12.94 8.94
CA GLN A 705 31.19 -11.92 8.67
C GLN A 705 29.83 -12.55 8.34
N ASN A 706 29.81 -13.63 7.56
CA ASN A 706 28.57 -14.31 7.17
C ASN A 706 28.10 -15.37 8.20
N SER A 707 28.76 -15.51 9.36
CA SER A 707 28.43 -16.49 10.39
C SER A 707 27.25 -16.10 11.29
N ILE A 708 26.63 -17.12 11.89
CA ILE A 708 25.65 -16.97 12.97
C ILE A 708 26.28 -16.32 14.21
N GLU A 709 27.57 -16.53 14.49
CA GLU A 709 28.32 -15.84 15.57
C GLU A 709 28.29 -14.32 15.38
N ASN A 710 28.62 -13.83 14.17
CA ASN A 710 28.59 -12.40 13.85
C ASN A 710 27.17 -11.82 13.92
N TYR A 711 26.17 -12.57 13.47
CA TYR A 711 24.76 -12.18 13.58
C TYR A 711 24.26 -12.13 15.04
N LEU A 712 24.68 -13.08 15.89
CA LEU A 712 24.39 -13.03 17.33
C LEU A 712 25.11 -11.86 18.02
N ALA A 713 26.34 -11.55 17.64
CA ALA A 713 27.08 -10.39 18.13
C ALA A 713 26.39 -9.06 17.74
N CYS A 714 25.89 -8.99 16.50
CA CYS A 714 25.09 -7.86 15.99
C CYS A 714 23.89 -7.56 16.90
N TYR A 715 23.16 -8.59 17.35
CA TYR A 715 21.99 -8.43 18.23
C TYR A 715 22.26 -8.70 19.71
N ALA A 716 23.51 -8.72 20.18
CA ALA A 716 23.83 -9.06 21.56
C ALA A 716 23.29 -8.04 22.57
N THR A 717 23.33 -6.74 22.25
CA THR A 717 22.83 -5.68 23.14
C THR A 717 21.30 -5.70 23.20
N SER A 718 20.72 -5.77 24.40
CA SER A 718 19.28 -5.60 24.59
C SER A 718 18.88 -4.13 24.48
N PHE A 719 17.68 -3.88 23.92
CA PHE A 719 17.03 -2.58 23.96
C PHE A 719 15.76 -2.69 24.79
N ALA A 720 15.59 -1.80 25.77
CA ALA A 720 14.45 -1.73 26.67
C ALA A 720 13.52 -0.58 26.25
N PRO A 721 12.39 -0.87 25.56
CA PRO A 721 11.43 0.16 25.19
C PRO A 721 10.65 0.64 26.42
N TRP A 722 10.15 1.88 26.36
CA TRP A 722 9.31 2.46 27.42
C TRP A 722 7.91 2.74 26.90
N PRO A 723 6.83 2.17 27.50
CA PRO A 723 5.46 2.52 27.12
C PRO A 723 5.16 4.00 27.44
N MET A 724 4.45 4.70 26.55
CA MET A 724 4.13 6.12 26.72
C MET A 724 3.36 6.43 28.01
N ASP A 725 2.54 5.48 28.48
CA ASP A 725 1.68 5.61 29.67
C ASP A 725 2.31 5.02 30.95
N ALA A 726 3.52 4.43 30.87
CA ALA A 726 4.16 3.78 32.02
C ALA A 726 4.67 4.75 33.10
N SER A 727 4.75 6.06 32.81
CA SER A 727 5.06 7.09 33.81
C SER A 727 4.55 8.46 33.36
N PRO A 728 4.20 9.36 34.29
CA PRO A 728 3.78 10.71 33.97
C PRO A 728 4.95 11.53 33.40
N ILE A 729 5.01 11.63 32.08
CA ILE A 729 5.94 12.51 31.37
C ILE A 729 5.45 13.96 31.56
N ALA A 730 6.27 14.80 32.20
CA ALA A 730 6.01 16.23 32.37
C ALA A 730 5.90 16.94 31.01
N LEU A 731 5.06 17.98 30.95
CA LEU A 731 4.90 18.81 29.75
C LEU A 731 5.92 19.95 29.78
N ASP A 732 6.74 20.05 28.75
CA ASP A 732 7.46 21.29 28.47
C ASP A 732 6.48 22.32 27.89
N THR A 733 5.86 23.11 28.77
CA THR A 733 4.92 24.16 28.35
C THR A 733 5.59 25.36 27.67
N SER A 734 6.92 25.44 27.64
CA SER A 734 7.65 26.50 26.94
C SER A 734 7.77 26.23 25.43
N LEU A 735 7.78 24.95 25.05
CA LEU A 735 7.88 24.49 23.67
C LEU A 735 6.60 24.81 22.88
N LYS A 736 6.80 25.53 21.76
CA LYS A 736 5.79 25.87 20.75
C LYS A 736 5.96 24.97 19.53
N THR A 737 4.85 24.41 19.06
CA THR A 737 4.83 23.51 17.90
C THR A 737 4.70 24.26 16.58
N PRO A 738 5.03 23.65 15.43
CA PRO A 738 4.78 24.24 14.12
C PRO A 738 3.31 24.66 13.91
N LEU A 739 2.34 23.90 14.44
CA LEU A 739 0.92 24.27 14.40
C LEU A 739 0.59 25.55 15.18
N ASP A 740 1.31 25.84 16.27
CA ASP A 740 1.09 27.07 17.05
C ASP A 740 1.46 28.34 16.26
N PHE A 741 2.45 28.24 15.36
CA PHE A 741 2.80 29.32 14.44
C PHE A 741 1.86 29.37 13.23
N PHE A 742 1.47 28.21 12.68
CA PHE A 742 0.58 28.12 11.52
C PHE A 742 -0.82 28.67 11.79
N PHE A 743 -1.36 28.47 12.99
CA PHE A 743 -2.72 28.85 13.39
C PHE A 743 -2.79 30.06 14.33
N SER A 744 -1.83 30.99 14.25
CA SER A 744 -1.74 32.14 15.15
C SER A 744 -3.04 32.94 15.30
N GLU A 745 -3.33 33.36 16.55
CA GLU A 745 -4.49 34.19 16.89
C GLU A 745 -4.15 35.67 16.68
N ASP A 746 -5.00 36.38 15.91
CA ASP A 746 -4.90 37.83 15.82
C ASP A 746 -5.49 38.53 17.06
N GLY A 747 -5.24 39.83 17.20
CA GLY A 747 -5.72 40.65 18.32
C GLY A 747 -7.24 40.73 18.48
N SER A 748 -8.04 40.08 17.63
CA SER A 748 -9.49 39.90 17.78
C SER A 748 -9.90 38.52 18.34
N GLY A 749 -8.93 37.68 18.71
CA GLY A 749 -9.17 36.29 19.12
C GLY A 749 -9.59 35.38 17.97
N ARG A 750 -9.26 35.76 16.72
CA ARG A 750 -9.55 34.97 15.52
C ARG A 750 -8.25 34.37 14.98
N ARG A 751 -8.21 33.05 14.83
CA ARG A 751 -7.12 32.36 14.13
C ARG A 751 -7.16 32.73 12.65
N LYS A 752 -6.06 33.30 12.15
CA LYS A 752 -5.83 33.42 10.71
C LYS A 752 -4.98 32.22 10.28
N PRO A 753 -5.27 31.61 9.12
CA PRO A 753 -4.27 30.79 8.46
C PRO A 753 -3.00 31.64 8.25
N GLY A 754 -1.83 31.04 8.47
CA GLY A 754 -0.57 31.69 8.17
C GLY A 754 -0.50 32.22 6.73
N PRO A 755 0.39 33.19 6.44
CA PRO A 755 0.52 33.72 5.09
C PRO A 755 0.89 32.59 4.12
N ARG A 756 0.00 32.29 3.17
CA ARG A 756 0.26 31.29 2.13
C ARG A 756 1.63 31.55 1.50
N PRO A 757 2.52 30.54 1.39
CA PRO A 757 3.81 30.71 0.75
C PRO A 757 3.56 31.26 -0.66
N LYS A 758 4.19 32.38 -1.00
CA LYS A 758 4.09 32.95 -2.35
C LYS A 758 4.60 31.88 -3.30
N ARG A 759 3.72 31.37 -4.19
CA ARG A 759 4.12 30.52 -5.32
C ARG A 759 5.34 31.14 -5.97
N ARG A 760 6.51 30.54 -5.75
CA ARG A 760 7.75 30.98 -6.36
C ARG A 760 7.55 30.75 -7.85
N ARG A 761 7.33 31.84 -8.60
CA ARG A 761 7.33 31.76 -10.07
C ARG A 761 8.65 31.09 -10.43
N GLU A 762 8.56 29.96 -11.12
CA GLU A 762 9.70 29.40 -11.85
C GLU A 762 10.05 30.45 -12.90
N ASN A 763 10.99 31.32 -12.58
CA ASN A 763 11.71 32.06 -13.59
C ASN A 763 12.49 31.01 -14.38
N ARG A 764 11.94 30.66 -15.55
CA ARG A 764 12.70 30.00 -16.60
C ARG A 764 13.77 30.98 -17.07
N GLU A 765 15.02 30.59 -16.86
CA GLU A 765 16.17 30.83 -17.72
C GLU A 765 17.12 29.64 -17.52
#